data_AF-A0A0Q5UD79-F1
#
_entry.id   AF-A0A0Q5UD79-F1
#
_cell.length_a   1.000
_cell.length_b   1.000
_cell.length_c   1.000
_cell.angle_alpha   90.00
_cell.angle_beta   90.00
_cell.angle_gamma   90.00
#
_symmetry.space_group_name_H-M   'P 1'
#
loop_
_entity.id
_entity.type
_entity.pdbx_description
1 polymer ?
#
loop_
_entity_poly.entity_id
_entity_poly.type
_entity_poly.pdbx_seq_one_letter_code
_entity_poly.pdbx_strand_id
1 'polypeptide(L)'
;MIDKNTIKDRRNEIAVIRHADSVYRDIDARIKERSEYEQRWFWELLQNAKDSISENQTVQIKIDITDDSLSFSHSGNPFELDDILSLIVQGSSKVDKKKVGRFGTGFMTTYLLSREVEITGSLTNNDGSFSFILNRNAIDNSEFYELQKIANESFDNSIREISYLGESPYQTRFTYFFDDNGKRTAETGLKSVTNLIPYTQLFNNEIASIIINNKGIISEYKKEELHPILVENNSVEVWNITSIVDGNTEFEYNAYLHRGLNFDASILVDIKTSNIVDVSTEGAKLFFTFPLIGTEGIGIPFVINSTFFDPKIERDGIYLNNSEDSDNNKTILKNALSICCPIFLEIIKQEKINNIDKIYNFTDSKEYSWIDLEWFRLMKLEIIKSISSIDCIPYYNNEYFCSFNDLTIPYNINEDLLSKIWNLYSKFINPKIPDIKKLDSWINVAKNMALLHKTDIYSMPAIKSIKDLIRTVEIAEDIDGLTKLLDEKEDSFSFLNILYKIIIEEYSQFPLDKVILLNMKGKFRVAEGMYWDKVDDDTLNQISANFDIDFPTKLISNKINIFATPGIDTLTKTEAVEILRGKLNTLSDKEYQEVEYQISNAKFLKWLIINSDIESIKNLKIINDYKLDTESIVVQPFVKAKHLILTPISFFSKEYPLYSNLIREKDCMHSIYNSILSDDDFRYLDNKGLIHYSPLVVRRESLDLKNIESLLVNPTEIELLKDEEGKLKSPIEFTYSDFAYLTASDGHIYERNSSSKSSMERFRFLFEEAVEKDPFFDDDYHEVYIESLKKTFLFSKTMWLNRARVLPWVIIKNIQPDSEKKFLNVPPNSQNLSDLIKNEDSIMNLLREEKKQKFLSRLGIGVSDLIRNTLPQDEKIDWDRAITNIITSNISPQLVQAIFSDPNIRKEYESRLNQRKLIQRNQDIGAKIEKLFKELIKKYNADGVNIHIDRKPFGSDYILSENSSDLVNESGQREAFEIGNWLIELKATGKEFAYMTELQAKTAVIPNQNYALVVVPLEGDEIDSDLIKSNAKVITNIGTLLHVIHSDYKKIKFQKEGLFQGQNGISVEIEEQSVKFKIDSSIWNNINVLSIEDFVLKNFTYRVEP
;
A
#
# COMPACT_ATOMS: atom_id res chain seq x y z
N MET A 1 -8.20 109.49 -59.78
CA MET A 1 -7.74 108.09 -59.97
C MET A 1 -6.93 107.71 -58.74
N ILE A 2 -6.95 106.45 -58.32
CA ILE A 2 -6.09 105.98 -57.22
C ILE A 2 -4.67 105.82 -57.76
N ASP A 3 -3.66 106.23 -56.99
CA ASP A 3 -2.26 106.10 -57.39
C ASP A 3 -1.78 104.64 -57.38
N LYS A 4 -0.80 104.33 -58.25
CA LYS A 4 -0.25 102.97 -58.37
C LYS A 4 0.56 102.55 -57.14
N ASN A 5 1.23 103.47 -56.46
CA ASN A 5 1.97 103.12 -55.24
C ASN A 5 0.97 102.79 -54.13
N THR A 6 -0.08 103.58 -53.93
CA THR A 6 -1.15 103.27 -52.97
C THR A 6 -1.76 101.87 -53.17
N ILE A 7 -1.93 101.41 -54.42
CA ILE A 7 -2.41 100.03 -54.70
C ILE A 7 -1.34 98.98 -54.36
N LYS A 8 -0.06 99.25 -54.61
CA LYS A 8 1.05 98.35 -54.27
C LYS A 8 1.24 98.25 -52.75
N ASP A 9 1.23 99.38 -52.06
CA ASP A 9 1.39 99.47 -50.62
C ASP A 9 0.22 98.77 -49.91
N ARG A 10 -1.03 99.02 -50.33
CA ARG A 10 -2.20 98.32 -49.78
C ARG A 10 -2.20 96.81 -50.08
N ARG A 11 -1.62 96.36 -51.20
CA ARG A 11 -1.44 94.92 -51.48
C ARG A 11 -0.42 94.29 -50.54
N ASN A 12 0.70 94.97 -50.30
CA ASN A 12 1.72 94.52 -49.35
C ASN A 12 1.14 94.47 -47.93
N GLU A 13 0.44 95.52 -47.50
CA GLU A 13 -0.24 95.59 -46.20
C GLU A 13 -1.23 94.43 -46.02
N ILE A 14 -2.10 94.16 -47.00
CA ILE A 14 -3.04 93.02 -46.97
C ILE A 14 -2.29 91.67 -46.93
N ALA A 15 -1.14 91.54 -47.60
CA ALA A 15 -0.34 90.32 -47.54
C ALA A 15 0.28 90.10 -46.16
N VAL A 16 0.80 91.16 -45.52
CA VAL A 16 1.36 91.08 -44.15
C VAL A 16 0.25 90.78 -43.13
N ILE A 17 -0.92 91.42 -43.24
CA ILE A 17 -2.09 91.12 -42.38
C ILE A 17 -2.49 89.64 -42.51
N ARG A 18 -2.60 89.11 -43.74
CA ARG A 18 -2.94 87.69 -43.96
C ARG A 18 -1.88 86.70 -43.48
N HIS A 19 -0.61 87.12 -43.46
CA HIS A 19 0.47 86.32 -42.88
C HIS A 19 0.35 86.31 -41.34
N ALA A 20 0.17 87.49 -40.75
CA ALA A 20 -0.09 87.67 -39.32
C ALA A 20 -1.32 86.86 -38.84
N ASP A 21 -2.42 86.85 -39.60
CA ASP A 21 -3.59 85.99 -39.38
C ASP A 21 -3.24 84.49 -39.25
N SER A 22 -2.31 84.01 -40.07
CA SER A 22 -1.88 82.61 -40.07
C SER A 22 -1.03 82.30 -38.86
N VAL A 23 -0.06 83.17 -38.55
CA VAL A 23 0.84 83.03 -37.41
C VAL A 23 0.07 83.03 -36.10
N TYR A 24 -0.90 83.94 -35.94
CA TYR A 24 -1.78 83.99 -34.76
C TYR A 24 -2.50 82.65 -34.53
N ARG A 25 -3.11 82.08 -35.59
CA ARG A 25 -3.81 80.78 -35.51
C ARG A 25 -2.88 79.62 -35.15
N ASP A 26 -1.66 79.62 -35.69
CA ASP A 26 -0.66 78.58 -35.43
C ASP A 26 -0.07 78.65 -34.01
N ILE A 27 -0.13 79.82 -33.34
CA ILE A 27 0.17 79.98 -31.91
C ILE A 27 -1.02 79.48 -31.07
N ASP A 28 -2.24 79.89 -31.40
CA ASP A 28 -3.47 79.45 -30.73
C ASP A 28 -3.70 77.93 -30.81
N ALA A 29 -3.25 77.28 -31.89
CA ALA A 29 -3.24 75.81 -32.03
C ALA A 29 -2.30 75.17 -31.00
N ARG A 30 -1.02 75.58 -30.98
CA ARG A 30 -0.01 75.07 -30.03
C ARG A 30 -0.44 75.24 -28.57
N ILE A 31 -1.10 76.35 -28.23
CA ILE A 31 -1.59 76.59 -26.86
C ILE A 31 -2.68 75.57 -26.46
N LYS A 32 -3.54 75.16 -27.39
CA LYS A 32 -4.54 74.10 -27.14
C LYS A 32 -3.91 72.72 -27.01
N GLU A 33 -2.79 72.50 -27.70
CA GLU A 33 -2.01 71.26 -27.71
C GLU A 33 -0.88 71.26 -26.65
N ARG A 34 -0.89 72.19 -25.67
CA ARG A 34 0.21 72.42 -24.70
C ARG A 34 0.81 71.13 -24.11
N SER A 35 -0.03 70.18 -23.69
CA SER A 35 0.41 68.91 -23.09
C SER A 35 1.28 68.03 -23.99
N GLU A 36 1.21 68.20 -25.32
CA GLU A 36 1.99 67.43 -26.30
C GLU A 36 3.35 68.08 -26.59
N TYR A 37 3.46 69.39 -26.35
CA TYR A 37 4.58 70.25 -26.78
C TYR A 37 5.37 70.88 -25.62
N GLU A 38 4.84 70.90 -24.39
CA GLU A 38 5.46 71.61 -23.26
C GLU A 38 6.83 71.08 -22.82
N GLN A 39 7.20 69.86 -23.17
CA GLN A 39 8.54 69.33 -22.92
C GLN A 39 9.58 69.73 -23.97
N ARG A 40 9.18 70.42 -25.05
CA ARG A 40 10.01 70.60 -26.25
C ARG A 40 10.70 71.94 -26.38
N TRP A 41 10.27 72.96 -25.63
CA TRP A 41 10.81 74.33 -25.75
C TRP A 41 12.34 74.36 -25.60
N PHE A 42 12.90 73.52 -24.72
CA PHE A 42 14.35 73.47 -24.50
C PHE A 42 15.09 72.92 -25.72
N TRP A 43 14.60 71.82 -26.31
CA TRP A 43 15.21 71.20 -27.48
C TRP A 43 15.13 72.10 -28.71
N GLU A 44 14.04 72.85 -28.88
CA GLU A 44 13.90 73.84 -29.96
C GLU A 44 14.87 75.03 -29.78
N LEU A 45 15.07 75.53 -28.56
CA LEU A 45 16.07 76.57 -28.28
C LEU A 45 17.51 76.06 -28.39
N LEU A 46 17.77 74.84 -27.95
CA LEU A 46 19.07 74.17 -28.07
C LEU A 46 19.41 73.89 -29.54
N GLN A 47 18.42 73.54 -30.35
CA GLN A 47 18.60 73.45 -31.79
C GLN A 47 18.95 74.81 -32.40
N ASN A 48 18.20 75.88 -32.08
CA ASN A 48 18.55 77.22 -32.59
C ASN A 48 19.99 77.62 -32.21
N ALA A 49 20.43 77.27 -31.00
CA ALA A 49 21.80 77.49 -30.56
C ALA A 49 22.82 76.66 -31.37
N LYS A 50 22.53 75.39 -31.68
CA LYS A 50 23.34 74.53 -32.56
C LYS A 50 23.38 75.04 -34.00
N ASP A 51 22.25 75.44 -34.58
CA ASP A 51 22.15 75.91 -35.97
C ASP A 51 22.82 77.27 -36.19
N SER A 52 23.11 78.01 -35.11
CA SER A 52 23.83 79.28 -35.12
C SER A 52 25.36 79.15 -35.24
N ILE A 53 25.94 77.96 -35.08
CA ILE A 53 27.39 77.74 -35.15
C ILE A 53 27.83 77.07 -36.47
N SER A 54 29.07 77.33 -36.87
CA SER A 54 29.71 76.73 -38.05
C SER A 54 30.35 75.38 -37.72
N GLU A 55 30.67 74.59 -38.75
CA GLU A 55 31.39 73.32 -38.59
C GLU A 55 32.68 73.51 -37.77
N ASN A 56 32.89 72.63 -36.78
CA ASN A 56 33.99 72.63 -35.80
C ASN A 56 33.96 73.74 -34.73
N GLN A 57 32.92 74.59 -34.67
CA GLN A 57 32.67 75.43 -33.49
C GLN A 57 31.90 74.63 -32.42
N THR A 58 31.90 75.13 -31.18
CA THR A 58 31.05 74.62 -30.10
C THR A 58 30.25 75.74 -29.46
N VAL A 59 29.13 75.39 -28.84
CA VAL A 59 28.23 76.32 -28.14
C VAL A 59 28.13 75.99 -26.65
N GLN A 60 28.17 77.03 -25.82
CA GLN A 60 27.87 76.99 -24.40
C GLN A 60 26.44 77.50 -24.18
N ILE A 61 25.68 76.80 -23.33
CA ILE A 61 24.28 77.10 -23.03
C ILE A 61 24.15 77.48 -21.55
N LYS A 62 23.37 78.53 -21.27
CA LYS A 62 22.97 78.91 -19.91
C LYS A 62 21.47 79.11 -19.84
N ILE A 63 20.84 78.51 -18.84
CA ILE A 63 19.45 78.75 -18.46
C ILE A 63 19.45 79.41 -17.08
N ASP A 64 18.78 80.54 -16.92
CA ASP A 64 18.46 81.12 -15.62
C ASP A 64 16.95 81.09 -15.41
N ILE A 65 16.48 80.47 -14.32
CA ILE A 65 15.07 80.40 -13.96
C ILE A 65 14.85 81.14 -12.64
N THR A 66 13.90 82.08 -12.65
CA THR A 66 13.42 82.79 -11.46
C THR A 66 11.98 82.36 -11.16
N ASP A 67 11.29 83.01 -10.21
CA ASP A 67 9.86 82.76 -10.00
C ASP A 67 8.96 83.38 -11.07
N ASP A 68 9.46 84.40 -11.80
CA ASP A 68 8.70 85.22 -12.74
C ASP A 68 9.19 85.11 -14.20
N SER A 69 10.33 84.45 -14.45
CA SER A 69 10.90 84.35 -15.80
C SER A 69 11.87 83.17 -16.00
N LEU A 70 12.09 82.84 -17.28
CA LEU A 70 13.17 81.98 -17.75
C LEU A 70 13.99 82.70 -18.83
N SER A 71 15.30 82.81 -18.63
CA SER A 71 16.24 83.27 -19.65
C SER A 71 17.04 82.10 -20.21
N PHE A 72 17.04 81.94 -21.54
CA PHE A 72 17.91 81.03 -22.27
C PHE A 72 18.98 81.83 -23.02
N SER A 73 20.24 81.53 -22.78
CA SER A 73 21.40 82.20 -23.38
C SER A 73 22.35 81.21 -24.05
N HIS A 74 22.94 81.60 -25.19
CA HIS A 74 23.94 80.78 -25.88
C HIS A 74 25.11 81.60 -26.47
N SER A 75 26.28 80.96 -26.56
CA SER A 75 27.52 81.54 -27.12
C SER A 75 27.66 81.31 -28.62
N GLY A 76 26.55 81.18 -29.33
CA GLY A 76 26.53 80.96 -30.79
C GLY A 76 26.93 82.20 -31.58
N ASN A 77 26.98 82.12 -32.91
CA ASN A 77 27.29 83.31 -33.70
C ASN A 77 26.15 84.36 -33.62
N PRO A 78 26.47 85.66 -33.77
CA PRO A 78 25.48 86.74 -33.87
C PRO A 78 24.44 86.54 -34.98
N PHE A 79 23.30 87.22 -34.88
CA PHE A 79 22.21 87.15 -35.85
C PHE A 79 22.57 87.80 -37.19
N GLU A 80 22.17 87.18 -38.30
CA GLU A 80 21.97 87.90 -39.56
C GLU A 80 20.75 88.82 -39.42
N LEU A 81 20.79 90.03 -40.02
CA LEU A 81 19.67 90.97 -39.97
C LEU A 81 18.38 90.34 -40.53
N ASP A 82 18.49 89.56 -41.61
CA ASP A 82 17.36 88.84 -42.19
C ASP A 82 16.79 87.78 -41.24
N ASP A 83 17.60 87.17 -40.35
CA ASP A 83 17.11 86.16 -39.40
C ASP A 83 16.28 86.79 -38.28
N ILE A 84 16.70 87.92 -37.72
CA ILE A 84 15.92 88.62 -36.68
C ILE A 84 14.65 89.25 -37.25
N LEU A 85 14.70 89.82 -38.46
CA LEU A 85 13.49 90.29 -39.17
C LEU A 85 12.53 89.13 -39.50
N SER A 86 13.08 87.98 -39.92
CA SER A 86 12.29 86.75 -40.16
C SER A 86 11.65 86.23 -38.87
N LEU A 87 12.26 86.42 -37.71
CA LEU A 87 11.70 86.06 -36.39
C LEU A 87 10.54 87.00 -35.99
N ILE A 88 10.69 88.31 -36.18
CA ILE A 88 9.64 89.31 -35.88
C ILE A 88 8.43 89.15 -36.81
N VAL A 89 8.66 88.92 -38.10
CA VAL A 89 7.58 88.68 -39.09
C VAL A 89 7.07 87.24 -39.04
N GLN A 90 7.81 86.32 -38.42
CA GLN A 90 7.56 84.87 -38.40
C GLN A 90 7.46 84.30 -39.84
N GLY A 91 8.38 84.72 -40.72
CA GLY A 91 8.38 84.38 -42.15
C GLY A 91 9.56 83.49 -42.55
N SER A 92 9.30 82.41 -43.30
CA SER A 92 10.33 81.50 -43.80
C SER A 92 11.06 82.07 -45.02
N SER A 93 12.27 82.57 -44.84
CA SER A 93 13.08 83.24 -45.88
C SER A 93 14.11 82.36 -46.60
N LYS A 94 14.49 81.20 -46.05
CA LYS A 94 15.59 80.36 -46.59
C LYS A 94 15.07 79.16 -47.40
N VAL A 95 15.45 79.09 -48.68
CA VAL A 95 15.00 78.08 -49.68
C VAL A 95 15.90 76.82 -49.71
N ASP A 96 16.96 76.78 -48.91
CA ASP A 96 17.98 75.73 -48.97
C ASP A 96 17.58 74.42 -48.26
N LYS A 97 17.58 73.32 -49.01
CA LYS A 97 17.21 71.97 -48.56
C LYS A 97 18.21 71.28 -47.60
N LYS A 98 19.26 71.98 -47.15
CA LYS A 98 20.38 71.38 -46.41
C LYS A 98 20.54 71.79 -44.94
N LYS A 99 19.79 72.78 -44.44
CA LYS A 99 19.72 73.04 -42.99
C LYS A 99 18.48 72.37 -42.40
N VAL A 100 18.68 71.63 -41.31
CA VAL A 100 17.62 70.89 -40.60
C VAL A 100 16.76 71.89 -39.81
N GLY A 101 15.92 72.67 -40.47
CA GLY A 101 15.10 73.65 -39.75
C GLY A 101 14.27 74.53 -40.67
N ARG A 102 12.94 74.37 -40.61
CA ARG A 102 12.01 75.42 -41.07
C ARG A 102 12.02 76.55 -40.04
N PHE A 103 12.89 77.54 -40.25
CA PHE A 103 12.94 78.74 -39.42
C PHE A 103 11.53 79.35 -39.30
N GLY A 104 11.05 79.47 -38.06
CA GLY A 104 9.70 79.92 -37.72
C GLY A 104 8.94 78.97 -36.80
N THR A 105 8.81 77.68 -37.14
CA THR A 105 7.86 76.78 -36.45
C THR A 105 8.34 76.23 -35.10
N GLY A 106 9.65 76.07 -34.91
CA GLY A 106 10.25 75.59 -33.66
C GLY A 106 10.18 76.64 -32.55
N PHE A 107 10.54 77.89 -32.87
CA PHE A 107 10.44 79.01 -31.93
C PHE A 107 9.02 79.26 -31.43
N MET A 108 7.99 78.97 -32.24
CA MET A 108 6.58 79.10 -31.81
C MET A 108 6.22 78.18 -30.62
N THR A 109 6.90 77.04 -30.48
CA THR A 109 6.75 76.13 -29.34
C THR A 109 7.20 76.79 -28.03
N THR A 110 8.13 77.73 -28.11
CA THR A 110 8.60 78.49 -26.92
C THR A 110 7.57 79.48 -26.42
N TYR A 111 6.56 79.86 -27.21
CA TYR A 111 5.45 80.69 -26.74
C TYR A 111 4.56 80.00 -25.69
N LEU A 112 4.75 78.69 -25.45
CA LEU A 112 4.16 77.99 -24.31
C LEU A 112 4.78 78.45 -22.97
N LEU A 113 6.05 78.86 -22.95
CA LEU A 113 6.67 79.49 -21.78
C LEU A 113 6.11 80.90 -21.57
N SER A 114 6.04 81.70 -22.63
CA SER A 114 5.38 82.99 -22.65
C SER A 114 5.12 83.50 -24.06
N ARG A 115 3.98 84.14 -24.27
CA ARG A 115 3.70 84.93 -25.49
C ARG A 115 4.45 86.26 -25.51
N GLU A 116 5.10 86.66 -24.42
CA GLU A 116 5.91 87.88 -24.33
C GLU A 116 7.38 87.50 -24.08
N VAL A 117 8.24 87.78 -25.06
CA VAL A 117 9.65 87.36 -25.06
C VAL A 117 10.53 88.58 -25.28
N GLU A 118 11.39 88.91 -24.31
CA GLU A 118 12.49 89.85 -24.55
C GLU A 118 13.59 89.13 -25.32
N ILE A 119 13.98 89.68 -26.47
CA ILE A 119 15.02 89.14 -27.33
C ILE A 119 16.19 90.10 -27.31
N THR A 120 17.33 89.64 -26.82
CA THR A 120 18.56 90.40 -26.72
C THR A 120 19.67 89.71 -27.50
N GLY A 121 20.36 90.45 -28.37
CA GLY A 121 21.46 89.87 -29.16
C GLY A 121 22.32 90.88 -29.88
N SER A 122 23.31 90.36 -30.60
CA SER A 122 24.17 91.11 -31.52
C SER A 122 23.85 90.76 -32.97
N LEU A 123 24.06 91.71 -33.88
CA LEU A 123 24.06 91.50 -35.32
C LEU A 123 25.47 91.12 -35.82
N THR A 124 25.54 90.45 -36.96
CA THR A 124 26.80 90.22 -37.68
C THR A 124 27.42 91.53 -38.20
N ASN A 125 28.63 91.46 -38.75
CA ASN A 125 29.37 92.59 -39.35
C ASN A 125 29.64 93.83 -38.47
N ASN A 126 29.39 93.74 -37.16
CA ASN A 126 29.35 94.86 -36.21
C ASN A 126 28.22 95.87 -36.47
N ASP A 127 27.10 95.43 -37.04
CA ASP A 127 25.90 96.26 -37.27
C ASP A 127 25.14 96.64 -35.97
N GLY A 128 25.70 96.30 -34.80
CA GLY A 128 25.24 96.68 -33.47
C GLY A 128 24.64 95.54 -32.65
N SER A 129 24.14 95.87 -31.47
CA SER A 129 23.35 95.01 -30.58
C SER A 129 21.96 95.58 -30.37
N PHE A 130 20.99 94.71 -30.14
CA PHE A 130 19.57 95.03 -29.97
C PHE A 130 18.99 94.39 -28.72
N SER A 131 17.89 94.95 -28.22
CA SER A 131 17.09 94.38 -27.13
C SER A 131 15.68 94.93 -27.21
N PHE A 132 14.70 94.06 -27.51
CA PHE A 132 13.31 94.45 -27.69
C PHE A 132 12.36 93.35 -27.21
N ILE A 133 11.09 93.71 -26.97
CA ILE A 133 10.05 92.77 -26.57
C ILE A 133 9.26 92.33 -27.81
N LEU A 134 9.29 91.02 -28.10
CA LEU A 134 8.42 90.38 -29.06
C LEU A 134 7.13 89.94 -28.34
N ASN A 135 6.12 90.80 -28.36
CA ASN A 135 4.82 90.52 -27.74
C ASN A 135 3.84 89.87 -28.74
N ARG A 136 3.33 88.68 -28.41
CA ARG A 136 2.32 87.92 -29.16
C ARG A 136 1.02 87.71 -28.39
N ASN A 137 0.83 88.41 -27.26
CA ASN A 137 -0.31 88.28 -26.36
C ASN A 137 -1.55 89.04 -26.88
N ALA A 138 -2.01 88.69 -28.08
CA ALA A 138 -3.19 89.26 -28.71
C ALA A 138 -4.48 88.48 -28.35
N ILE A 139 -5.62 89.17 -28.42
CA ILE A 139 -6.98 88.61 -28.34
C ILE A 139 -7.59 88.36 -29.73
N ASP A 140 -7.11 89.05 -30.77
CA ASP A 140 -7.51 88.85 -32.15
C ASP A 140 -6.40 89.19 -33.17
N ASN A 141 -6.66 88.87 -34.43
CA ASN A 141 -5.75 89.10 -35.55
C ASN A 141 -5.32 90.57 -35.74
N SER A 142 -6.21 91.52 -35.45
CA SER A 142 -5.94 92.96 -35.62
C SER A 142 -4.96 93.43 -34.56
N GLU A 143 -5.19 93.05 -33.30
CA GLU A 143 -4.26 93.33 -32.20
C GLU A 143 -2.90 92.66 -32.43
N PHE A 144 -2.87 91.41 -32.93
CA PHE A 144 -1.62 90.72 -33.26
C PHE A 144 -0.81 91.48 -34.32
N TYR A 145 -1.46 92.05 -35.35
CA TYR A 145 -0.79 92.86 -36.36
C TYR A 145 -0.24 94.18 -35.80
N GLU A 146 -0.95 94.85 -34.89
CA GLU A 146 -0.44 96.05 -34.23
C GLU A 146 0.72 95.74 -33.27
N LEU A 147 0.63 94.66 -32.47
CA LEU A 147 1.75 94.20 -31.64
C LEU A 147 3.00 93.85 -32.48
N GLN A 148 2.80 93.27 -33.67
CA GLN A 148 3.89 93.02 -34.61
C GLN A 148 4.52 94.33 -35.13
N LYS A 149 3.76 95.40 -35.39
CA LYS A 149 4.35 96.71 -35.73
C LYS A 149 5.15 97.28 -34.57
N ILE A 150 4.59 97.24 -33.35
CA ILE A 150 5.25 97.71 -32.13
C ILE A 150 6.59 96.96 -31.91
N ALA A 151 6.64 95.65 -32.19
CA ALA A 151 7.87 94.88 -32.11
C ALA A 151 8.91 95.30 -33.16
N ASN A 152 8.51 95.63 -34.40
CA ASN A 152 9.43 96.18 -35.41
C ASN A 152 9.96 97.56 -34.99
N GLU A 153 9.08 98.48 -34.59
CA GLU A 153 9.48 99.81 -34.11
C GLU A 153 10.38 99.72 -32.86
N SER A 154 10.11 98.78 -31.95
CA SER A 154 10.95 98.54 -30.77
C SER A 154 12.31 97.93 -31.13
N PHE A 155 12.38 97.06 -32.15
CA PHE A 155 13.65 96.55 -32.67
C PHE A 155 14.49 97.68 -33.25
N ASP A 156 13.93 98.45 -34.20
CA ASP A 156 14.58 99.57 -34.89
C ASP A 156 15.16 100.59 -33.89
N ASN A 157 14.37 100.96 -32.86
CA ASN A 157 14.80 101.91 -31.83
C ASN A 157 15.79 101.33 -30.79
N SER A 158 15.99 100.01 -30.76
CA SER A 158 16.88 99.36 -29.78
C SER A 158 18.35 99.22 -30.24
N ILE A 159 18.62 99.40 -31.53
CA ILE A 159 19.95 99.15 -32.11
C ILE A 159 20.97 100.16 -31.57
N ARG A 160 22.08 99.66 -31.02
CA ARG A 160 23.20 100.47 -30.49
C ARG A 160 24.53 99.72 -30.58
N GLU A 161 25.66 100.41 -30.50
CA GLU A 161 26.99 99.79 -30.59
C GLU A 161 27.36 98.90 -29.37
N ILE A 162 26.87 99.24 -28.17
CA ILE A 162 27.26 98.56 -26.92
C ILE A 162 26.32 97.39 -26.63
N SER A 163 26.87 96.19 -26.41
CA SER A 163 26.09 95.00 -26.04
C SER A 163 25.15 95.23 -24.85
N TYR A 164 23.93 94.70 -24.95
CA TYR A 164 22.97 94.62 -23.84
C TYR A 164 23.30 93.48 -22.85
N LEU A 165 24.20 92.57 -23.22
CA LEU A 165 24.67 91.46 -22.39
C LEU A 165 25.97 91.78 -21.63
N GLY A 166 26.58 92.96 -21.85
CA GLY A 166 27.85 93.35 -21.23
C GLY A 166 29.02 92.48 -21.68
N GLU A 167 29.99 92.24 -20.79
CA GLU A 167 31.16 91.37 -21.01
C GLU A 167 30.84 89.86 -20.90
N SER A 168 29.66 89.47 -21.40
CA SER A 168 29.16 88.09 -21.40
C SER A 168 29.76 87.27 -22.56
N PRO A 169 30.08 85.97 -22.37
CA PRO A 169 30.45 85.07 -23.47
C PRO A 169 29.25 84.69 -24.35
N TYR A 170 28.02 84.86 -23.86
CA TYR A 170 26.78 84.61 -24.60
C TYR A 170 26.47 85.78 -25.54
N GLN A 171 26.13 85.47 -26.80
CA GLN A 171 25.79 86.44 -27.85
C GLN A 171 24.29 86.69 -27.99
N THR A 172 23.47 85.73 -27.55
CA THR A 172 22.01 85.75 -27.65
C THR A 172 21.38 85.38 -26.31
N ARG A 173 20.29 86.07 -25.95
CA ARG A 173 19.42 85.75 -24.82
C ARG A 173 17.95 85.93 -25.21
N PHE A 174 17.14 84.90 -24.93
CA PHE A 174 15.68 84.97 -24.94
C PHE A 174 15.18 84.93 -23.49
N THR A 175 14.43 85.94 -23.04
CA THR A 175 13.82 85.97 -21.71
C THR A 175 12.29 85.86 -21.85
N TYR A 176 11.72 84.81 -21.28
CA TYR A 176 10.29 84.53 -21.26
C TYR A 176 9.73 84.95 -19.90
N PHE A 177 8.76 85.86 -19.89
CA PHE A 177 8.09 86.30 -18.65
C PHE A 177 6.89 85.40 -18.35
N PHE A 178 6.88 84.73 -17.21
CA PHE A 178 5.90 83.67 -16.92
C PHE A 178 4.49 84.21 -16.64
N ASP A 179 3.50 83.49 -17.18
CA ASP A 179 2.19 83.35 -16.55
C ASP A 179 2.10 82.02 -15.78
N ASP A 180 0.98 81.76 -15.11
CA ASP A 180 0.73 80.52 -14.34
C ASP A 180 0.93 79.23 -15.17
N ASN A 181 0.70 79.27 -16.48
CA ASN A 181 0.88 78.12 -17.37
C ASN A 181 2.32 78.03 -17.87
N GLY A 182 2.95 79.18 -18.16
CA GLY A 182 4.36 79.29 -18.50
C GLY A 182 5.27 78.70 -17.45
N LYS A 183 5.00 79.01 -16.17
CA LYS A 183 5.72 78.44 -15.02
C LYS A 183 5.62 76.91 -14.98
N ARG A 184 4.42 76.35 -15.15
CA ARG A 184 4.20 74.89 -15.21
C ARG A 184 4.93 74.25 -16.39
N THR A 185 4.88 74.84 -17.57
CA THR A 185 5.58 74.32 -18.75
C THR A 185 7.11 74.40 -18.62
N ALA A 186 7.65 75.43 -17.94
CA ALA A 186 9.06 75.46 -17.58
C ALA A 186 9.43 74.33 -16.61
N GLU A 187 8.66 74.14 -15.53
CA GLU A 187 8.86 73.08 -14.54
C GLU A 187 8.76 71.66 -15.16
N THR A 188 7.73 71.39 -15.98
CA THR A 188 7.57 70.12 -16.70
C THR A 188 8.72 69.88 -17.70
N GLY A 189 9.10 70.90 -18.46
CA GLY A 189 10.19 70.81 -19.43
C GLY A 189 11.54 70.51 -18.76
N LEU A 190 11.90 71.25 -17.72
CA LEU A 190 13.16 71.06 -16.99
C LEU A 190 13.30 69.64 -16.42
N LYS A 191 12.22 69.07 -15.85
CA LYS A 191 12.23 67.69 -15.34
C LYS A 191 12.60 66.67 -16.43
N SER A 192 12.07 66.84 -17.65
CA SER A 192 12.39 65.98 -18.81
C SER A 192 13.84 66.20 -19.28
N VAL A 193 14.29 67.45 -19.30
CA VAL A 193 15.61 67.86 -19.78
C VAL A 193 16.77 67.27 -18.96
N THR A 194 16.72 67.33 -17.62
CA THR A 194 17.81 66.86 -16.76
C THR A 194 18.22 65.40 -17.02
N ASN A 195 17.26 64.52 -17.33
CA ASN A 195 17.52 63.11 -17.63
C ASN A 195 18.08 62.86 -19.04
N LEU A 196 17.88 63.80 -19.97
CA LEU A 196 18.21 63.65 -21.39
C LEU A 196 19.45 64.47 -21.82
N ILE A 197 19.94 65.39 -20.97
CA ILE A 197 21.19 66.12 -21.20
C ILE A 197 22.39 65.19 -21.44
N PRO A 198 22.64 64.12 -20.64
CA PRO A 198 23.78 63.22 -20.87
C PRO A 198 23.83 62.65 -22.28
N TYR A 199 22.71 62.08 -22.76
CA TYR A 199 22.59 61.57 -24.13
C TYR A 199 22.69 62.68 -25.18
N THR A 200 22.10 63.85 -24.91
CA THR A 200 22.15 64.98 -25.85
C THR A 200 23.58 65.49 -26.04
N GLN A 201 24.36 65.65 -24.97
CA GLN A 201 25.78 66.00 -25.06
C GLN A 201 26.59 64.87 -25.71
N LEU A 202 26.27 63.61 -25.44
CA LEU A 202 26.96 62.46 -26.04
C LEU A 202 26.80 62.41 -27.57
N PHE A 203 25.59 62.62 -28.08
CA PHE A 203 25.29 62.60 -29.52
C PHE A 203 25.58 63.93 -30.25
N ASN A 204 25.83 65.04 -29.53
CA ASN A 204 26.19 66.34 -30.12
C ASN A 204 27.57 66.80 -29.63
N ASN A 205 28.58 66.65 -30.47
CA ASN A 205 29.93 67.13 -30.19
C ASN A 205 30.04 68.67 -30.21
N GLU A 206 29.05 69.34 -30.79
CA GLU A 206 28.97 70.79 -30.90
C GLU A 206 28.49 71.46 -29.58
N ILE A 207 27.96 70.70 -28.63
CA ILE A 207 27.50 71.23 -27.32
C ILE A 207 28.61 71.03 -26.29
N ALA A 208 29.32 72.11 -25.96
CA ALA A 208 30.45 72.06 -25.03
C ALA A 208 30.01 71.93 -23.56
N SER A 209 29.00 72.69 -23.16
CA SER A 209 28.48 72.68 -21.79
C SER A 209 27.06 73.23 -21.71
N ILE A 210 26.32 72.77 -20.71
CA ILE A 210 25.00 73.28 -20.35
C ILE A 210 25.06 73.65 -18.86
N ILE A 211 24.66 74.89 -18.55
CA ILE A 211 24.55 75.40 -17.18
C ILE A 211 23.08 75.75 -16.92
N ILE A 212 22.51 75.22 -15.85
CA ILE A 212 21.14 75.50 -15.42
C ILE A 212 21.20 76.12 -14.01
N ASN A 213 20.85 77.39 -13.91
CA ASN A 213 20.65 78.10 -12.66
C ASN A 213 19.14 78.12 -12.34
N ASN A 214 18.68 77.19 -11.51
CA ASN A 214 17.29 77.09 -11.09
C ASN A 214 17.11 77.75 -9.71
N LYS A 215 16.62 78.99 -9.69
CA LYS A 215 16.35 79.77 -8.46
C LYS A 215 17.55 79.85 -7.50
N GLY A 216 18.77 79.91 -8.05
CA GLY A 216 20.03 80.01 -7.30
C GLY A 216 20.79 78.70 -7.13
N ILE A 217 20.19 77.55 -7.45
CA ILE A 217 20.88 76.25 -7.51
C ILE A 217 21.51 76.12 -8.90
N ILE A 218 22.83 75.93 -8.97
CA ILE A 218 23.58 75.87 -10.23
C ILE A 218 23.99 74.43 -10.54
N SER A 219 23.40 73.86 -11.60
CA SER A 219 23.76 72.59 -12.21
C SER A 219 24.62 72.81 -13.45
N GLU A 220 25.82 72.23 -13.50
CA GLU A 220 26.73 72.26 -14.65
C GLU A 220 26.97 70.86 -15.20
N TYR A 221 26.75 70.67 -16.51
CA TYR A 221 26.88 69.38 -17.19
C TYR A 221 28.07 69.35 -18.15
N LYS A 222 28.98 68.40 -17.96
CA LYS A 222 30.24 68.23 -18.71
C LYS A 222 30.41 66.81 -19.23
N LYS A 223 31.15 66.66 -20.33
CA LYS A 223 31.64 65.37 -20.85
C LYS A 223 33.15 65.41 -21.11
N GLU A 224 33.82 64.28 -20.91
CA GLU A 224 35.23 64.06 -21.22
C GLU A 224 35.40 62.71 -21.93
N GLU A 225 36.25 62.63 -22.95
CA GLU A 225 36.52 61.39 -23.70
C GLU A 225 37.56 60.54 -22.94
N LEU A 226 37.24 59.27 -22.71
CA LEU A 226 38.14 58.28 -22.12
C LEU A 226 38.71 57.35 -23.20
N HIS A 227 39.62 56.46 -22.82
CA HIS A 227 40.16 55.48 -23.77
C HIS A 227 39.07 54.51 -24.27
N PRO A 228 38.96 54.30 -25.61
CA PRO A 228 37.97 53.41 -26.19
C PRO A 228 38.27 51.93 -25.91
N ILE A 229 37.23 51.11 -25.89
CA ILE A 229 37.30 49.65 -25.67
C ILE A 229 37.12 48.91 -27.01
N LEU A 230 37.81 47.78 -27.18
CA LEU A 230 37.71 46.92 -28.35
C LEU A 230 36.88 45.66 -28.05
N VAL A 231 35.77 45.49 -28.75
CA VAL A 231 34.84 44.37 -28.58
C VAL A 231 34.57 43.71 -29.94
N GLU A 232 35.03 42.48 -30.13
CA GLU A 232 34.83 41.69 -31.36
C GLU A 232 35.22 42.43 -32.66
N ASN A 233 36.33 43.19 -32.61
CA ASN A 233 36.84 44.09 -33.66
C ASN A 233 36.07 45.41 -33.87
N ASN A 234 35.04 45.70 -33.05
CA ASN A 234 34.40 47.01 -32.98
C ASN A 234 35.11 47.89 -31.96
N SER A 235 35.38 49.14 -32.31
CA SER A 235 35.77 50.17 -31.34
C SER A 235 34.51 50.75 -30.70
N VAL A 236 34.52 50.93 -29.39
CA VAL A 236 33.45 51.55 -28.62
C VAL A 236 34.06 52.73 -27.87
N GLU A 237 33.53 53.92 -28.13
CA GLU A 237 33.94 55.14 -27.42
C GLU A 237 33.44 55.05 -25.97
N VAL A 238 34.27 55.52 -25.03
CA VAL A 238 33.89 55.63 -23.62
C VAL A 238 33.99 57.11 -23.24
N TRP A 239 32.93 57.66 -22.66
CA TRP A 239 32.89 59.06 -22.23
C TRP A 239 32.51 59.14 -20.76
N ASN A 240 33.24 59.95 -19.97
CA ASN A 240 32.77 60.37 -18.65
C ASN A 240 31.75 61.50 -18.82
N ILE A 241 30.61 61.43 -18.14
CA ILE A 241 29.61 62.50 -18.09
C ILE A 241 29.33 62.85 -16.63
N THR A 242 29.53 64.11 -16.27
CA THR A 242 29.43 64.61 -14.89
C THR A 242 28.36 65.70 -14.78
N SER A 243 27.51 65.63 -13.76
CA SER A 243 26.69 66.75 -13.26
C SER A 243 27.26 67.29 -11.96
N ILE A 244 27.50 68.59 -11.90
CA ILE A 244 27.97 69.30 -10.71
C ILE A 244 26.88 70.26 -10.25
N VAL A 245 26.35 70.06 -9.04
CA VAL A 245 25.31 70.91 -8.43
C VAL A 245 25.90 71.65 -7.23
N ASP A 246 25.89 72.98 -7.27
CA ASP A 246 26.48 73.88 -6.26
C ASP A 246 27.91 73.48 -5.84
N GLY A 247 28.71 73.04 -6.82
CA GLY A 247 30.10 72.60 -6.64
C GLY A 247 30.28 71.14 -6.16
N ASN A 248 29.21 70.38 -5.97
CA ASN A 248 29.25 68.97 -5.58
C ASN A 248 28.86 68.07 -6.75
N THR A 249 29.57 66.95 -6.96
CA THR A 249 29.20 65.96 -8.00
C THR A 249 27.91 65.24 -7.63
N GLU A 250 26.83 65.57 -8.33
CA GLU A 250 25.52 64.93 -8.21
C GLU A 250 25.60 63.51 -8.77
N PHE A 251 25.93 63.38 -10.05
CA PHE A 251 26.15 62.11 -10.73
C PHE A 251 27.41 62.12 -11.59
N GLU A 252 27.95 60.92 -11.81
CA GLU A 252 29.12 60.67 -12.65
C GLU A 252 28.91 59.33 -13.36
N TYR A 253 28.82 59.37 -14.70
CA TYR A 253 28.44 58.23 -15.53
C TYR A 253 29.51 57.94 -16.58
N ASN A 254 29.81 56.65 -16.79
CA ASN A 254 30.50 56.18 -17.99
C ASN A 254 29.45 55.90 -19.08
N ALA A 255 29.56 56.58 -20.20
CA ALA A 255 28.78 56.32 -21.40
C ALA A 255 29.58 55.44 -22.36
N TYR A 256 29.06 54.26 -22.67
CA TYR A 256 29.61 53.38 -23.70
C TYR A 256 28.85 53.64 -24.99
N LEU A 257 29.54 54.13 -26.02
CA LEU A 257 28.95 54.62 -27.28
C LEU A 257 29.52 53.83 -28.47
N HIS A 258 28.65 53.11 -29.15
CA HIS A 258 29.00 52.45 -30.41
C HIS A 258 28.48 53.27 -31.60
N ARG A 259 29.38 53.67 -32.50
CA ARG A 259 29.04 54.31 -33.77
C ARG A 259 28.99 53.28 -34.89
N GLY A 260 27.78 52.95 -35.32
CA GLY A 260 27.53 52.16 -36.53
C GLY A 260 27.55 53.01 -37.79
N LEU A 261 27.29 52.39 -38.94
CA LEU A 261 27.35 53.07 -40.25
C LEU A 261 26.32 54.22 -40.37
N ASN A 262 25.10 53.99 -39.89
CA ASN A 262 23.96 54.91 -40.02
C ASN A 262 23.28 55.20 -38.66
N PHE A 263 23.90 54.88 -37.53
CA PHE A 263 23.34 55.06 -36.19
C PHE A 263 24.43 55.16 -35.14
N ASP A 264 24.15 55.81 -34.02
CA ASP A 264 24.88 55.63 -32.77
C ASP A 264 23.97 54.94 -31.74
N ALA A 265 24.53 54.14 -30.83
CA ALA A 265 23.78 53.57 -29.71
C ALA A 265 24.59 53.67 -28.42
N SER A 266 23.93 53.88 -27.28
CA SER A 266 24.63 54.01 -25.99
C SER A 266 23.87 53.51 -24.77
N ILE A 267 24.64 52.96 -23.83
CA ILE A 267 24.28 52.73 -22.43
C ILE A 267 25.08 53.67 -21.52
N LEU A 268 24.45 54.13 -20.45
CA LEU A 268 25.10 54.85 -19.35
C LEU A 268 25.26 53.92 -18.15
N VAL A 269 26.38 54.03 -17.44
CA VAL A 269 26.69 53.25 -16.23
C VAL A 269 27.12 54.20 -15.12
N ASP A 270 26.48 54.09 -13.96
CA ASP A 270 26.84 54.84 -12.77
C ASP A 270 28.16 54.34 -12.19
N ILE A 271 29.16 55.24 -12.06
CA ILE A 271 30.52 54.85 -11.67
C ILE A 271 30.57 54.37 -10.20
N LYS A 272 29.72 54.93 -9.33
CA LYS A 272 29.71 54.63 -7.88
C LYS A 272 29.13 53.24 -7.58
N THR A 273 28.18 52.78 -8.38
CA THR A 273 27.43 51.54 -8.18
C THR A 273 27.70 50.47 -9.24
N SER A 274 28.38 50.85 -10.33
CA SER A 274 28.58 50.06 -11.55
C SER A 274 27.27 49.56 -12.17
N ASN A 275 26.11 50.16 -11.86
CA ASN A 275 24.82 49.77 -12.42
C ASN A 275 24.57 50.50 -13.75
N ILE A 276 23.93 49.82 -14.71
CA ILE A 276 23.33 50.48 -15.88
C ILE A 276 22.27 51.49 -15.41
N VAL A 277 22.41 52.75 -15.85
CA VAL A 277 21.44 53.81 -15.60
C VAL A 277 20.23 53.56 -16.50
N ASP A 278 19.07 53.33 -15.89
CA ASP A 278 17.84 53.14 -16.66
C ASP A 278 17.37 54.49 -17.19
N VAL A 279 17.33 54.63 -18.53
CA VAL A 279 16.61 55.74 -19.16
C VAL A 279 15.14 55.50 -18.88
N SER A 280 14.65 56.21 -17.85
CA SER A 280 13.32 56.04 -17.27
C SER A 280 12.22 55.96 -18.34
N THR A 281 11.07 55.41 -17.96
CA THR A 281 9.86 55.41 -18.81
C THR A 281 9.30 56.81 -19.11
N GLU A 282 9.96 57.88 -18.64
CA GLU A 282 9.71 59.28 -18.96
C GLU A 282 10.74 59.88 -19.95
N GLY A 283 11.82 59.16 -20.31
CA GLY A 283 12.89 59.63 -21.20
C GLY A 283 12.89 58.97 -22.58
N ALA A 284 13.03 59.78 -23.64
CA ALA A 284 13.03 59.31 -25.02
C ALA A 284 14.14 58.27 -25.29
N LYS A 285 13.80 57.21 -26.03
CA LYS A 285 14.74 56.13 -26.39
C LYS A 285 15.33 56.30 -27.80
N LEU A 286 14.71 57.11 -28.65
CA LEU A 286 15.20 57.43 -30.00
C LEU A 286 15.57 58.90 -30.11
N PHE A 287 16.65 59.18 -30.85
CA PHE A 287 17.18 60.52 -31.09
C PHE A 287 17.37 60.75 -32.60
N PHE A 288 17.06 61.96 -33.04
CA PHE A 288 17.44 62.49 -34.35
C PHE A 288 18.22 63.78 -34.07
N THR A 289 19.50 63.66 -33.72
CA THR A 289 20.33 64.73 -33.11
C THR A 289 19.86 65.12 -31.69
N PHE A 290 18.56 65.39 -31.51
CA PHE A 290 17.90 65.67 -30.24
C PHE A 290 16.88 64.57 -29.89
N PRO A 291 16.42 64.47 -28.63
CA PRO A 291 15.49 63.41 -28.22
C PRO A 291 14.14 63.51 -28.93
N LEU A 292 13.62 62.38 -29.42
CA LEU A 292 12.27 62.29 -29.98
C LEU A 292 11.26 62.05 -28.84
N ILE A 293 10.75 63.14 -28.27
CA ILE A 293 9.83 63.14 -27.12
C ILE A 293 8.47 62.54 -27.55
N GLY A 294 8.18 61.34 -27.04
CA GLY A 294 7.13 60.45 -27.51
C GLY A 294 7.63 59.01 -27.71
N THR A 295 8.94 58.75 -27.63
CA THR A 295 9.55 57.42 -27.85
C THR A 295 9.93 56.66 -26.57
N GLU A 296 9.54 57.15 -25.40
CA GLU A 296 9.85 56.58 -24.08
C GLU A 296 9.30 55.15 -23.96
N GLY A 297 8.07 54.96 -24.47
CA GLY A 297 7.31 53.71 -24.40
C GLY A 297 7.59 52.74 -25.54
N ILE A 298 8.71 52.87 -26.26
CA ILE A 298 9.04 52.00 -27.40
C ILE A 298 9.55 50.60 -26.98
N GLY A 299 9.91 50.39 -25.71
CA GLY A 299 10.23 49.06 -25.16
C GLY A 299 11.51 48.44 -25.72
N ILE A 300 12.59 49.23 -25.81
CA ILE A 300 13.96 48.79 -26.15
C ILE A 300 14.93 49.11 -25.01
N PRO A 301 16.01 48.32 -24.82
CA PRO A 301 16.84 48.40 -23.62
C PRO A 301 17.73 49.65 -23.51
N PHE A 302 18.15 50.25 -24.63
CA PHE A 302 19.11 51.36 -24.67
C PHE A 302 18.71 52.46 -25.66
N VAL A 303 19.46 53.56 -25.67
CA VAL A 303 19.17 54.74 -26.52
C VAL A 303 19.86 54.62 -27.86
N ILE A 304 19.16 55.00 -28.93
CA ILE A 304 19.65 54.97 -30.32
C ILE A 304 19.47 56.35 -30.96
N ASN A 305 20.55 56.90 -31.49
CA ASN A 305 20.55 58.12 -32.32
C ASN A 305 20.74 57.75 -33.79
N SER A 306 20.07 58.47 -34.70
CA SER A 306 20.45 58.45 -36.10
C SER A 306 20.02 59.74 -36.80
N THR A 307 20.96 60.38 -37.50
CA THR A 307 20.69 61.47 -38.45
C THR A 307 20.14 60.96 -39.80
N PHE A 308 19.99 59.64 -39.95
CA PHE A 308 19.40 58.97 -41.12
C PHE A 308 17.98 58.47 -40.87
N PHE A 309 17.41 58.67 -39.66
CA PHE A 309 15.99 58.47 -39.46
C PHE A 309 15.17 59.49 -40.28
N ASP A 310 13.99 59.07 -40.72
CA ASP A 310 12.91 59.97 -41.14
C ASP A 310 11.91 60.12 -39.98
N PRO A 311 12.01 61.20 -39.17
CA PRO A 311 11.11 61.45 -38.06
C PRO A 311 9.77 62.03 -38.53
N LYS A 312 8.73 61.84 -37.70
CA LYS A 312 7.44 62.54 -37.87
C LYS A 312 7.66 64.07 -37.91
N ILE A 313 6.74 64.79 -38.55
CA ILE A 313 6.73 66.27 -38.55
C ILE A 313 6.68 66.79 -37.11
N GLU A 314 5.97 66.08 -36.24
CA GLU A 314 5.87 66.39 -34.82
C GLU A 314 7.07 65.88 -34.00
N ARG A 315 8.11 65.24 -34.56
CA ARG A 315 9.34 64.81 -33.85
C ARG A 315 9.12 63.98 -32.57
N ASP A 316 8.00 63.28 -32.50
CA ASP A 316 7.54 62.40 -31.41
C ASP A 316 7.75 60.91 -31.71
N GLY A 317 8.34 60.60 -32.87
CA GLY A 317 8.57 59.24 -33.35
C GLY A 317 9.16 59.21 -34.76
N ILE A 318 9.32 58.00 -35.27
CA ILE A 318 9.79 57.68 -36.63
C ILE A 318 8.79 56.75 -37.30
N TYR A 319 8.63 56.76 -38.62
CA TYR A 319 7.70 55.83 -39.26
C TYR A 319 8.25 54.40 -39.24
N LEU A 320 7.54 53.49 -38.55
CA LEU A 320 7.78 52.04 -38.45
C LEU A 320 6.54 51.23 -38.90
N ASN A 321 5.60 51.86 -39.61
CA ASN A 321 4.41 51.23 -40.17
C ASN A 321 4.66 50.82 -41.63
N ASN A 322 3.66 50.80 -42.52
CA ASN A 322 3.85 50.34 -43.91
C ASN A 322 3.86 51.49 -44.94
N SER A 323 4.44 52.65 -44.56
CA SER A 323 4.79 53.74 -45.48
C SER A 323 6.10 53.45 -46.25
N GLU A 324 6.31 54.13 -47.39
CA GLU A 324 7.55 54.01 -48.19
C GLU A 324 8.80 54.41 -47.37
N ASP A 325 8.69 55.42 -46.52
CA ASP A 325 9.79 55.89 -45.66
C ASP A 325 10.12 54.92 -44.50
N SER A 326 9.23 53.97 -44.21
CA SER A 326 9.40 53.08 -43.05
C SER A 326 10.53 52.06 -43.22
N ASP A 327 10.87 51.62 -44.43
CA ASP A 327 11.82 50.52 -44.62
C ASP A 327 13.26 50.89 -44.20
N ASN A 328 13.65 52.15 -44.41
CA ASN A 328 14.92 52.69 -43.93
C ASN A 328 14.96 52.74 -42.40
N ASN A 329 13.94 53.33 -41.76
CA ASN A 329 13.82 53.40 -40.30
C ASN A 329 13.82 52.00 -39.64
N LYS A 330 13.07 51.04 -40.21
CA LYS A 330 13.03 49.63 -39.78
C LYS A 330 14.40 48.98 -39.86
N THR A 331 15.16 49.23 -40.94
CA THR A 331 16.49 48.67 -41.16
C THR A 331 17.52 49.26 -40.20
N ILE A 332 17.52 50.59 -40.00
CA ILE A 332 18.41 51.26 -39.03
C ILE A 332 18.16 50.70 -37.63
N LEU A 333 16.90 50.62 -37.18
CA LEU A 333 16.54 50.17 -35.84
C LEU A 333 16.87 48.69 -35.62
N LYS A 334 16.59 47.81 -36.60
CA LYS A 334 16.97 46.39 -36.54
C LYS A 334 18.48 46.22 -36.45
N ASN A 335 19.24 46.90 -37.31
CA ASN A 335 20.70 46.81 -37.32
C ASN A 335 21.31 47.30 -36.00
N ALA A 336 20.86 48.46 -35.50
CA ALA A 336 21.32 49.04 -34.24
C ALA A 336 21.14 48.07 -33.08
N LEU A 337 19.95 47.47 -32.94
CA LEU A 337 19.68 46.50 -31.90
C LEU A 337 20.47 45.20 -32.09
N SER A 338 20.51 44.64 -33.30
CA SER A 338 21.21 43.36 -33.56
C SER A 338 22.73 43.43 -33.37
N ILE A 339 23.34 44.59 -33.62
CA ILE A 339 24.78 44.81 -33.47
C ILE A 339 25.11 45.19 -32.02
N CYS A 340 24.33 46.09 -31.41
CA CYS A 340 24.70 46.65 -30.11
C CYS A 340 24.28 45.77 -28.93
N CYS A 341 23.26 44.93 -29.02
CA CYS A 341 22.94 44.04 -27.90
C CYS A 341 24.10 43.07 -27.57
N PRO A 342 24.71 42.33 -28.54
CA PRO A 342 25.90 41.54 -28.28
C PRO A 342 27.09 42.35 -27.76
N ILE A 343 27.39 43.51 -28.38
CA ILE A 343 28.50 44.37 -27.96
C ILE A 343 28.32 44.82 -26.51
N PHE A 344 27.14 45.32 -26.14
CA PHE A 344 26.90 45.79 -24.77
C PHE A 344 26.92 44.65 -23.75
N LEU A 345 26.42 43.45 -24.07
CA LEU A 345 26.54 42.29 -23.18
C LEU A 345 28.00 41.90 -22.91
N GLU A 346 28.86 41.95 -23.91
CA GLU A 346 30.29 41.65 -23.76
C GLU A 346 31.03 42.78 -23.01
N ILE A 347 30.70 44.06 -23.23
CA ILE A 347 31.19 45.18 -22.38
C ILE A 347 30.80 44.96 -20.91
N ILE A 348 29.52 44.64 -20.66
CA ILE A 348 28.99 44.45 -19.31
C ILE A 348 29.74 43.35 -18.58
N LYS A 349 30.10 42.28 -19.29
CA LYS A 349 30.91 41.17 -18.79
C LYS A 349 32.38 41.55 -18.56
N GLN A 350 33.02 42.25 -19.50
CA GLN A 350 34.42 42.67 -19.40
C GLN A 350 34.65 43.67 -18.26
N GLU A 351 33.82 44.70 -18.19
CA GLU A 351 33.88 45.79 -17.20
C GLU A 351 33.17 45.44 -15.87
N LYS A 352 32.59 44.23 -15.77
CA LYS A 352 31.85 43.73 -14.59
C LYS A 352 30.70 44.65 -14.15
N ILE A 353 29.99 45.21 -15.12
CA ILE A 353 28.85 46.10 -14.92
C ILE A 353 27.67 45.30 -14.35
N ASN A 354 27.02 45.88 -13.35
CA ASN A 354 25.81 45.36 -12.74
C ASN A 354 24.58 45.60 -13.63
N ASN A 355 23.55 44.79 -13.42
CA ASN A 355 22.25 44.90 -14.10
C ASN A 355 22.21 44.54 -15.59
N ILE A 356 22.97 43.51 -15.99
CA ILE A 356 22.90 42.91 -17.33
C ILE A 356 21.47 42.52 -17.77
N ASP A 357 20.58 42.22 -16.82
CA ASP A 357 19.15 41.98 -17.02
C ASP A 357 18.45 43.10 -17.81
N LYS A 358 18.93 44.35 -17.70
CA LYS A 358 18.38 45.51 -18.41
C LYS A 358 18.54 45.40 -19.93
N ILE A 359 19.58 44.74 -20.44
CA ILE A 359 19.77 44.52 -21.89
C ILE A 359 18.78 43.46 -22.42
N TYR A 360 18.41 42.48 -21.59
CA TYR A 360 17.39 41.48 -21.92
C TYR A 360 15.95 41.99 -21.75
N ASN A 361 15.75 43.14 -21.08
CA ASN A 361 14.44 43.68 -20.71
C ASN A 361 13.72 44.44 -21.85
N PHE A 362 13.44 43.76 -22.96
CA PHE A 362 12.51 44.25 -23.98
C PHE A 362 11.07 44.16 -23.47
N THR A 363 10.26 45.19 -23.71
CA THR A 363 8.83 45.20 -23.39
C THR A 363 7.99 45.34 -24.65
N ASP A 364 6.68 45.11 -24.55
CA ASP A 364 5.76 45.62 -25.57
C ASP A 364 5.89 47.15 -25.69
N SER A 365 5.58 47.65 -26.89
CA SER A 365 5.50 49.09 -27.15
C SER A 365 4.12 49.62 -26.72
N LYS A 366 4.04 50.89 -26.32
CA LYS A 366 2.74 51.58 -26.30
C LYS A 366 2.14 51.59 -27.72
N GLU A 367 0.81 51.70 -27.80
CA GLU A 367 0.04 51.70 -29.05
C GLU A 367 0.21 53.01 -29.84
N TYR A 368 1.41 53.23 -30.37
CA TYR A 368 1.73 54.37 -31.21
C TYR A 368 1.27 54.13 -32.66
N SER A 369 0.55 55.11 -33.25
CA SER A 369 0.04 55.05 -34.62
C SER A 369 1.11 54.93 -35.71
N TRP A 370 2.37 55.21 -35.36
CA TRP A 370 3.53 55.11 -36.25
C TRP A 370 4.28 53.76 -36.20
N ILE A 371 3.85 52.79 -35.37
CA ILE A 371 4.48 51.46 -35.26
C ILE A 371 3.56 50.36 -35.83
N ASP A 372 4.09 49.51 -36.72
CA ASP A 372 3.53 48.17 -36.92
C ASP A 372 3.91 47.29 -35.71
N LEU A 373 2.97 47.17 -34.76
CA LEU A 373 3.21 46.49 -33.48
C LEU A 373 3.58 45.02 -33.65
N GLU A 374 3.03 44.32 -34.64
CA GLU A 374 3.35 42.90 -34.87
C GLU A 374 4.73 42.73 -35.52
N TRP A 375 5.07 43.54 -36.52
CA TRP A 375 6.43 43.55 -37.09
C TRP A 375 7.46 43.83 -35.99
N PHE A 376 7.22 44.84 -35.16
CA PHE A 376 8.19 45.27 -34.16
C PHE A 376 8.33 44.27 -33.01
N ARG A 377 7.23 43.65 -32.58
CA ARG A 377 7.23 42.53 -31.62
C ARG A 377 8.02 41.33 -32.15
N LEU A 378 7.81 40.92 -33.40
CA LEU A 378 8.57 39.82 -34.02
C LEU A 378 10.06 40.14 -34.13
N MET A 379 10.41 41.39 -34.47
CA MET A 379 11.79 41.86 -34.56
C MET A 379 12.49 41.86 -33.18
N LYS A 380 11.80 42.29 -32.11
CA LYS A 380 12.29 42.14 -30.72
C LYS A 380 12.55 40.67 -30.35
N LEU A 381 11.64 39.77 -30.68
CA LEU A 381 11.80 38.32 -30.43
C LEU A 381 12.98 37.71 -31.20
N GLU A 382 13.24 38.18 -32.42
CA GLU A 382 14.42 37.77 -33.22
C GLU A 382 15.74 38.16 -32.52
N ILE A 383 15.83 39.38 -31.98
CA ILE A 383 17.00 39.85 -31.22
C ILE A 383 17.15 39.08 -29.91
N ILE A 384 16.07 38.94 -29.12
CA ILE A 384 16.11 38.18 -27.86
C ILE A 384 16.66 36.77 -28.11
N LYS A 385 16.18 36.11 -29.17
CA LYS A 385 16.64 34.77 -29.55
C LYS A 385 18.13 34.75 -29.92
N SER A 386 18.67 35.79 -30.57
CA SER A 386 20.10 35.83 -30.92
C SER A 386 21.00 36.07 -29.71
N ILE A 387 20.57 36.87 -28.73
CA ILE A 387 21.36 37.14 -27.51
C ILE A 387 21.17 36.10 -26.39
N SER A 388 20.12 35.28 -26.45
CA SER A 388 19.84 34.28 -25.41
C SER A 388 20.85 33.13 -25.34
N SER A 389 21.70 32.97 -26.36
CA SER A 389 22.80 32.00 -26.41
C SER A 389 24.19 32.56 -26.01
N ILE A 390 24.29 33.83 -25.61
CA ILE A 390 25.57 34.46 -25.27
C ILE A 390 25.91 34.19 -23.79
N ASP A 391 27.05 33.55 -23.52
CA ASP A 391 27.54 33.31 -22.16
C ASP A 391 28.10 34.60 -21.52
N CYS A 392 27.21 35.33 -20.87
CA CYS A 392 27.49 36.64 -20.23
C CYS A 392 26.76 36.86 -18.90
N ILE A 393 25.83 35.99 -18.49
CA ILE A 393 25.04 36.16 -17.27
C ILE A 393 25.78 35.54 -16.07
N PRO A 394 26.12 36.31 -15.02
CA PRO A 394 26.66 35.75 -13.79
C PRO A 394 25.55 35.05 -12.99
N TYR A 395 25.88 33.93 -12.36
CA TYR A 395 24.94 33.09 -11.61
C TYR A 395 25.47 32.76 -10.20
N TYR A 396 24.59 32.21 -9.37
CA TYR A 396 24.80 32.06 -7.93
C TYR A 396 26.07 31.28 -7.58
N ASN A 397 26.87 31.88 -6.69
CA ASN A 397 28.08 31.30 -6.11
C ASN A 397 29.11 30.79 -7.14
N ASN A 398 29.24 31.48 -8.28
CA ASN A 398 30.19 31.12 -9.33
C ASN A 398 30.87 32.35 -9.96
N GLU A 399 32.11 32.19 -10.43
CA GLU A 399 32.87 33.20 -11.19
C GLU A 399 32.66 33.06 -12.71
N TYR A 400 32.06 31.95 -13.16
CA TYR A 400 31.72 31.71 -14.56
C TYR A 400 30.38 32.35 -14.95
N PHE A 401 30.18 32.49 -16.26
CA PHE A 401 28.95 33.01 -16.87
C PHE A 401 28.13 31.88 -17.51
N CYS A 402 26.85 32.11 -17.72
CA CYS A 402 25.99 31.27 -18.56
C CYS A 402 25.17 32.11 -19.54
N SER A 403 24.55 31.43 -20.51
CA SER A 403 23.57 32.02 -21.42
C SER A 403 22.17 32.06 -20.78
N PHE A 404 21.27 32.85 -21.35
CA PHE A 404 19.88 32.94 -20.89
C PHE A 404 19.11 31.62 -21.11
N ASN A 405 19.43 30.89 -22.18
CA ASN A 405 18.85 29.57 -22.46
C ASN A 405 19.17 28.53 -21.37
N ASP A 406 20.31 28.69 -20.70
CA ASP A 406 20.80 27.82 -19.63
C ASP A 406 20.42 28.32 -18.22
N LEU A 407 19.92 29.55 -18.11
CA LEU A 407 19.55 30.18 -16.84
C LEU A 407 18.23 29.59 -16.33
N THR A 408 18.25 29.11 -15.10
CA THR A 408 17.05 28.75 -14.34
C THR A 408 16.63 29.94 -13.49
N ILE A 409 15.41 30.42 -13.68
CA ILE A 409 14.77 31.49 -12.90
C ILE A 409 13.69 30.85 -12.02
N PRO A 410 13.97 30.60 -10.72
CA PRO A 410 12.96 30.16 -9.77
C PRO A 410 11.77 31.12 -9.74
N TYR A 411 10.55 30.60 -9.84
CA TYR A 411 9.34 31.44 -9.85
C TYR A 411 8.17 30.81 -9.08
N ASN A 412 7.47 31.66 -8.35
CA ASN A 412 6.16 31.42 -7.77
C ASN A 412 5.38 32.74 -7.77
N ILE A 413 4.05 32.67 -7.80
CA ILE A 413 3.19 33.85 -7.64
C ILE A 413 3.12 34.33 -6.17
N ASN A 414 3.44 33.44 -5.22
CA ASN A 414 3.53 33.76 -3.79
C ASN A 414 4.99 34.07 -3.42
N GLU A 415 5.24 35.31 -2.97
CA GLU A 415 6.57 35.80 -2.56
C GLU A 415 7.17 35.01 -1.38
N ASP A 416 6.35 34.55 -0.43
CA ASP A 416 6.79 33.72 0.69
C ASP A 416 7.33 32.35 0.23
N LEU A 417 6.79 31.81 -0.88
CA LEU A 417 7.24 30.55 -1.48
C LEU A 417 8.42 30.75 -2.43
N LEU A 418 8.52 31.91 -3.09
CA LEU A 418 9.58 32.23 -4.03
C LEU A 418 10.97 32.05 -3.41
N SER A 419 11.19 32.61 -2.22
CA SER A 419 12.45 32.48 -1.48
C SER A 419 12.79 31.02 -1.11
N LYS A 420 11.78 30.23 -0.71
CA LYS A 420 11.92 28.81 -0.35
C LYS A 420 12.25 27.95 -1.58
N ILE A 421 11.64 28.24 -2.73
CA ILE A 421 11.89 27.55 -4.00
C ILE A 421 13.27 27.90 -4.56
N TRP A 422 13.68 29.17 -4.50
CA TRP A 422 15.06 29.57 -4.83
C TRP A 422 16.08 28.82 -3.97
N ASN A 423 15.83 28.70 -2.65
CA ASN A 423 16.69 27.94 -1.74
C ASN A 423 16.76 26.44 -2.09
N LEU A 424 15.71 25.82 -2.65
CA LEU A 424 15.81 24.45 -3.18
C LEU A 424 16.66 24.38 -4.45
N TYR A 425 16.50 25.32 -5.38
CA TYR A 425 17.34 25.37 -6.58
C TYR A 425 18.81 25.63 -6.26
N SER A 426 19.12 26.40 -5.21
CA SER A 426 20.51 26.69 -4.78
C SER A 426 21.29 25.47 -4.25
N LYS A 427 20.60 24.34 -4.01
CA LYS A 427 21.18 23.08 -3.49
C LYS A 427 21.64 22.11 -4.59
N PHE A 428 21.31 22.37 -5.85
CA PHE A 428 21.75 21.53 -6.98
C PHE A 428 23.23 21.75 -7.29
N ILE A 429 23.88 20.76 -7.92
CA ILE A 429 25.25 20.90 -8.43
C ILE A 429 25.29 22.00 -9.49
N ASN A 430 26.18 22.98 -9.30
CA ASN A 430 26.39 24.13 -10.19
C ASN A 430 25.07 24.82 -10.63
N PRO A 431 24.31 25.39 -9.68
CA PRO A 431 22.97 25.87 -9.95
C PRO A 431 23.03 27.17 -10.75
N LYS A 432 22.74 27.09 -12.05
CA LYS A 432 22.66 28.23 -12.98
C LYS A 432 21.44 29.11 -12.68
N ILE A 433 21.38 29.70 -11.49
CA ILE A 433 20.30 30.57 -11.02
C ILE A 433 20.81 31.99 -10.73
N PRO A 434 19.97 33.04 -10.85
CA PRO A 434 20.34 34.37 -10.37
C PRO A 434 20.67 34.38 -8.88
N ASP A 435 21.56 35.28 -8.45
CA ASP A 435 21.64 35.69 -7.04
C ASP A 435 20.26 36.19 -6.58
N ILE A 436 19.88 35.87 -5.34
CA ILE A 436 18.55 36.21 -4.79
C ILE A 436 18.26 37.73 -4.84
N LYS A 437 19.29 38.59 -4.75
CA LYS A 437 19.16 40.06 -4.86
C LYS A 437 18.86 40.55 -6.29
N LYS A 438 19.03 39.70 -7.29
CA LYS A 438 18.77 39.99 -8.71
C LYS A 438 17.61 39.16 -9.27
N LEU A 439 17.03 38.25 -8.49
CA LEU A 439 15.95 37.35 -8.91
C LEU A 439 14.73 38.10 -9.44
N ASP A 440 14.27 39.15 -8.75
CA ASP A 440 13.10 39.94 -9.17
C ASP A 440 13.30 40.62 -10.53
N SER A 441 14.52 41.08 -10.81
CA SER A 441 14.87 41.68 -12.10
C SER A 441 14.76 40.65 -13.23
N TRP A 442 15.26 39.44 -13.02
CA TRP A 442 15.15 38.34 -13.98
C TRP A 442 13.71 37.80 -14.13
N ILE A 443 12.92 37.79 -13.05
CA ILE A 443 11.49 37.51 -13.13
C ILE A 443 10.78 38.58 -13.98
N ASN A 444 11.13 39.86 -13.83
CA ASN A 444 10.56 40.94 -14.64
C ASN A 444 10.93 40.79 -16.13
N VAL A 445 12.19 40.46 -16.44
CA VAL A 445 12.62 40.10 -17.81
C VAL A 445 11.77 38.95 -18.36
N ALA A 446 11.61 37.86 -17.61
CA ALA A 446 10.81 36.71 -18.02
C ALA A 446 9.32 37.04 -18.20
N LYS A 447 8.73 37.91 -17.35
CA LYS A 447 7.36 38.42 -17.51
C LYS A 447 7.22 39.19 -18.84
N ASN A 448 8.15 40.09 -19.14
CA ASN A 448 8.10 40.91 -20.35
C ASN A 448 8.33 40.07 -21.63
N MET A 449 9.22 39.07 -21.58
CA MET A 449 9.36 38.09 -22.66
C MET A 449 8.09 37.25 -22.86
N ALA A 450 7.43 36.81 -21.78
CA ALA A 450 6.19 36.05 -21.87
C ALA A 450 5.06 36.86 -22.53
N LEU A 451 4.96 38.16 -22.22
CA LEU A 451 4.04 39.11 -22.88
C LEU A 451 4.34 39.25 -24.38
N LEU A 452 5.61 39.48 -24.75
CA LEU A 452 6.05 39.54 -26.16
C LEU A 452 5.76 38.23 -26.92
N HIS A 453 5.88 37.08 -26.26
CA HIS A 453 5.51 35.77 -26.79
C HIS A 453 4.00 35.50 -26.83
N LYS A 454 3.18 36.30 -26.14
CA LYS A 454 1.74 36.11 -25.91
C LYS A 454 1.43 34.78 -25.22
N THR A 455 2.22 34.44 -24.22
CA THR A 455 2.13 33.19 -23.45
C THR A 455 2.17 33.46 -21.95
N ASP A 456 1.77 32.48 -21.14
CA ASP A 456 1.92 32.54 -19.69
C ASP A 456 3.41 32.39 -19.27
N ILE A 457 3.82 33.03 -18.18
CA ILE A 457 5.21 33.01 -17.67
C ILE A 457 5.72 31.60 -17.36
N TYR A 458 4.87 30.69 -16.85
CA TYR A 458 5.24 29.30 -16.60
C TYR A 458 5.52 28.50 -17.89
N SER A 459 5.27 29.09 -19.06
CA SER A 459 5.63 28.53 -20.38
C SER A 459 7.03 28.93 -20.85
N MET A 460 7.70 29.87 -20.16
CA MET A 460 9.06 30.30 -20.52
C MET A 460 10.10 29.23 -20.15
N PRO A 461 11.00 28.81 -21.07
CA PRO A 461 11.95 27.73 -20.81
C PRO A 461 12.86 27.97 -19.59
N ALA A 462 13.28 29.21 -19.35
CA ALA A 462 14.11 29.62 -18.22
C ALA A 462 13.35 29.58 -16.88
N ILE A 463 12.03 29.74 -16.89
CA ILE A 463 11.22 29.74 -15.65
C ILE A 463 11.11 28.31 -15.12
N LYS A 464 11.33 28.15 -13.82
CA LYS A 464 11.22 26.87 -13.11
C LYS A 464 10.45 27.04 -11.80
N SER A 465 9.49 26.15 -11.59
CA SER A 465 8.50 26.19 -10.52
C SER A 465 8.60 24.96 -9.62
N ILE A 466 7.75 24.86 -8.59
CA ILE A 466 7.65 23.63 -7.78
C ILE A 466 7.33 22.39 -8.64
N LYS A 467 6.62 22.56 -9.77
CA LYS A 467 6.25 21.46 -10.68
C LYS A 467 7.47 20.87 -11.38
N ASP A 468 8.46 21.72 -11.68
CA ASP A 468 9.72 21.30 -12.24
C ASP A 468 10.57 20.55 -11.19
N LEU A 469 10.59 21.01 -9.93
CA LEU A 469 11.21 20.28 -8.82
C LEU A 469 10.56 18.90 -8.58
N ILE A 470 9.22 18.82 -8.60
CA ILE A 470 8.47 17.55 -8.54
C ILE A 470 8.96 16.62 -9.65
N ARG A 471 8.98 17.11 -10.90
CA ARG A 471 9.44 16.33 -12.06
C ARG A 471 10.91 15.90 -11.94
N THR A 472 11.79 16.73 -11.38
CA THR A 472 13.19 16.37 -11.12
C THR A 472 13.30 15.21 -10.12
N VAL A 473 12.45 15.18 -9.09
CA VAL A 473 12.38 14.05 -8.14
C VAL A 473 11.80 12.80 -8.82
N GLU A 474 10.78 12.93 -9.67
CA GLU A 474 10.24 11.79 -10.44
C GLU A 474 11.29 11.17 -11.38
N ILE A 475 12.12 12.01 -12.03
CA ILE A 475 13.22 11.57 -12.91
C ILE A 475 14.39 10.95 -12.12
N ALA A 476 14.55 11.30 -10.84
CA ALA A 476 15.61 10.76 -10.00
C ALA A 476 15.39 9.28 -9.62
N GLU A 477 14.16 8.75 -9.70
CA GLU A 477 13.71 7.38 -9.36
C GLU A 477 13.89 6.94 -7.89
N ASP A 478 15.03 7.25 -7.28
CA ASP A 478 15.39 6.93 -5.90
C ASP A 478 16.27 8.00 -5.24
N ILE A 479 16.53 7.82 -3.94
CA ILE A 479 17.29 8.76 -3.12
C ILE A 479 18.75 8.91 -3.58
N ASP A 480 19.35 7.87 -4.15
CA ASP A 480 20.73 7.92 -4.65
C ASP A 480 20.80 8.68 -5.99
N GLY A 481 19.77 8.53 -6.83
CA GLY A 481 19.55 9.35 -8.01
C GLY A 481 19.40 10.83 -7.67
N LEU A 482 18.61 11.17 -6.64
CA LEU A 482 18.44 12.56 -6.20
C LEU A 482 19.74 13.12 -5.61
N THR A 483 20.46 12.32 -4.81
CA THR A 483 21.73 12.74 -4.18
C THR A 483 22.78 13.11 -5.23
N LYS A 484 22.81 12.45 -6.39
CA LYS A 484 23.71 12.78 -7.52
C LYS A 484 23.40 14.11 -8.22
N LEU A 485 22.23 14.71 -7.97
CA LEU A 485 21.83 16.02 -8.53
C LEU A 485 22.12 17.18 -7.57
N LEU A 486 22.32 16.89 -6.28
CA LEU A 486 22.57 17.88 -5.23
C LEU A 486 24.06 18.06 -4.98
N ASP A 487 24.45 19.24 -4.51
CA ASP A 487 25.81 19.55 -4.05
C ASP A 487 26.21 18.58 -2.91
N GLU A 488 27.46 18.11 -2.90
CA GLU A 488 27.94 17.06 -1.96
C GLU A 488 27.75 17.40 -0.48
N LYS A 489 27.60 18.69 -0.13
CA LYS A 489 27.32 19.16 1.24
C LYS A 489 25.85 19.07 1.66
N GLU A 490 24.93 18.84 0.73
CA GLU A 490 23.49 18.93 0.93
C GLU A 490 22.86 17.56 1.24
N ASP A 491 22.04 17.48 2.28
CA ASP A 491 21.34 16.26 2.64
C ASP A 491 20.01 16.10 1.86
N SER A 492 19.93 15.04 1.06
CA SER A 492 18.76 14.71 0.23
C SER A 492 17.48 14.51 1.04
N PHE A 493 17.55 14.00 2.28
CA PHE A 493 16.38 13.85 3.13
C PHE A 493 15.86 15.22 3.63
N SER A 494 16.77 16.13 3.99
CA SER A 494 16.45 17.52 4.33
C SER A 494 15.90 18.29 3.14
N PHE A 495 16.45 18.11 1.93
CA PHE A 495 15.90 18.65 0.69
C PHE A 495 14.45 18.19 0.48
N LEU A 496 14.18 16.88 0.55
CA LEU A 496 12.83 16.33 0.38
C LEU A 496 11.85 16.85 1.44
N ASN A 497 12.25 16.91 2.71
CA ASN A 497 11.41 17.45 3.77
C ASN A 497 11.02 18.93 3.54
N ILE A 498 11.94 19.75 3.03
CA ILE A 498 11.65 21.14 2.64
C ILE A 498 10.73 21.18 1.41
N LEU A 499 11.02 20.39 0.38
CA LEU A 499 10.21 20.28 -0.84
C LEU A 499 8.77 19.89 -0.54
N TYR A 500 8.56 18.81 0.21
CA TYR A 500 7.23 18.31 0.59
C TYR A 500 6.44 19.35 1.41
N LYS A 501 7.11 20.11 2.28
CA LYS A 501 6.48 21.20 3.01
C LYS A 501 6.00 22.32 2.08
N ILE A 502 6.83 22.74 1.12
CA ILE A 502 6.47 23.76 0.12
C ILE A 502 5.32 23.28 -0.77
N ILE A 503 5.33 22.00 -1.19
CA ILE A 503 4.24 21.39 -1.95
C ILE A 503 2.91 21.47 -1.18
N ILE A 504 2.90 21.17 0.12
CA ILE A 504 1.69 21.27 0.95
C ILE A 504 1.28 22.73 1.18
N GLU A 505 2.23 23.65 1.37
CA GLU A 505 1.95 25.09 1.47
C GLU A 505 1.36 25.68 0.17
N GLU A 506 1.79 25.22 -1.01
CA GLU A 506 1.29 25.69 -2.32
C GLU A 506 -0.05 25.05 -2.72
N TYR A 507 -0.16 23.73 -2.62
CA TYR A 507 -1.34 22.99 -3.09
C TYR A 507 -2.39 22.70 -1.99
N SER A 508 -2.15 23.15 -0.75
CA SER A 508 -2.93 22.82 0.46
C SER A 508 -2.98 21.33 0.85
N GLN A 509 -2.44 20.44 0.01
CA GLN A 509 -2.38 18.99 0.21
C GLN A 509 -1.19 18.40 -0.57
N PHE A 510 -0.74 17.21 -0.20
CA PHE A 510 0.28 16.48 -0.96
C PHE A 510 -0.36 15.79 -2.18
N PRO A 511 0.28 15.79 -3.37
CA PRO A 511 -0.25 15.11 -4.55
C PRO A 511 -0.12 13.59 -4.39
N LEU A 512 -1.24 12.87 -4.44
CA LEU A 512 -1.25 11.41 -4.22
C LEU A 512 -0.78 10.61 -5.45
N ASP A 513 -0.91 11.20 -6.65
CA ASP A 513 -0.66 10.58 -7.95
C ASP A 513 0.79 10.76 -8.47
N LYS A 514 1.63 11.52 -7.76
CA LYS A 514 2.99 11.88 -8.20
C LYS A 514 4.04 10.95 -7.62
N VAL A 515 5.02 10.54 -8.44
CA VAL A 515 6.04 9.54 -8.06
C VAL A 515 7.19 10.21 -7.31
N ILE A 516 6.86 10.83 -6.17
CA ILE A 516 7.80 11.66 -5.39
C ILE A 516 7.91 11.25 -3.92
N LEU A 517 7.03 10.40 -3.38
CA LEU A 517 7.05 10.03 -1.97
C LEU A 517 8.07 8.93 -1.72
N LEU A 518 9.01 9.17 -0.79
CA LEU A 518 10.10 8.24 -0.51
C LEU A 518 9.65 7.08 0.39
N ASN A 519 9.79 5.84 -0.09
CA ASN A 519 9.52 4.63 0.71
C ASN A 519 10.74 4.17 1.53
N MET A 520 10.55 3.21 2.45
CA MET A 520 11.64 2.69 3.29
C MET A 520 12.78 2.01 2.50
N LYS A 521 12.53 1.52 1.28
CA LYS A 521 13.57 1.00 0.37
C LYS A 521 14.37 2.11 -0.35
N GLY A 522 14.10 3.38 -0.06
CA GLY A 522 14.78 4.53 -0.68
C GLY A 522 14.30 4.89 -2.08
N LYS A 523 13.18 4.32 -2.56
CA LYS A 523 12.63 4.59 -3.90
C LYS A 523 11.46 5.56 -3.85
N PHE A 524 11.30 6.40 -4.87
CA PHE A 524 10.13 7.25 -5.00
C PHE A 524 8.91 6.47 -5.50
N ARG A 525 7.74 6.80 -4.95
CA ARG A 525 6.45 6.15 -5.21
C ARG A 525 5.34 7.19 -5.26
N VAL A 526 4.21 6.81 -5.86
CA VAL A 526 2.93 7.48 -5.64
C VAL A 526 2.56 7.35 -4.16
N ALA A 527 1.82 8.31 -3.61
CA ALA A 527 1.35 8.21 -2.22
C ALA A 527 0.09 7.35 -2.08
N GLU A 528 -0.68 7.19 -3.16
CA GLU A 528 -1.82 6.28 -3.19
C GLU A 528 -1.38 4.83 -2.91
N GLY A 529 -1.98 4.20 -1.90
CA GLY A 529 -1.62 2.84 -1.46
C GLY A 529 -0.33 2.74 -0.62
N MET A 530 0.28 3.87 -0.27
CA MET A 530 1.36 3.95 0.74
C MET A 530 0.77 4.13 2.14
N TYR A 531 1.55 3.77 3.17
CA TYR A 531 1.15 3.88 4.58
C TYR A 531 2.25 4.50 5.43
N TRP A 532 1.83 5.22 6.48
CA TRP A 532 2.72 5.60 7.57
C TRP A 532 3.09 4.38 8.42
N ASP A 533 4.38 4.23 8.75
CA ASP A 533 4.86 3.12 9.57
C ASP A 533 4.51 3.32 11.06
N LYS A 534 3.60 2.48 11.56
CA LYS A 534 3.45 2.16 12.99
C LYS A 534 3.45 0.64 13.20
N VAL A 535 4.18 -0.07 12.34
CA VAL A 535 4.51 -1.48 12.53
C VAL A 535 5.70 -1.58 13.47
N ASP A 536 6.75 -0.79 13.22
CA ASP A 536 7.99 -0.68 14.01
C ASP A 536 8.52 -2.05 14.46
N ASP A 537 8.62 -2.97 13.50
CA ASP A 537 9.00 -4.37 13.74
C ASP A 537 9.76 -4.96 12.54
N ASP A 538 11.09 -4.96 12.64
CA ASP A 538 11.99 -5.51 11.61
C ASP A 538 11.69 -6.97 11.26
N THR A 539 11.13 -7.75 12.19
CA THR A 539 10.82 -9.16 11.95
C THR A 539 9.62 -9.29 11.01
N LEU A 540 8.55 -8.50 11.24
CA LEU A 540 7.42 -8.45 10.31
C LEU A 540 7.83 -7.91 8.94
N ASN A 541 8.69 -6.90 8.90
CA ASN A 541 9.23 -6.37 7.64
C ASN A 541 10.00 -7.44 6.85
N GLN A 542 10.92 -8.18 7.50
CA GLN A 542 11.65 -9.29 6.87
C GLN A 542 10.74 -10.41 6.39
N ILE A 543 9.74 -10.81 7.19
CA ILE A 543 8.77 -11.84 6.80
C ILE A 543 7.97 -11.37 5.58
N SER A 544 7.53 -10.10 5.56
CA SER A 544 6.75 -9.54 4.45
C SER A 544 7.52 -9.44 3.13
N ALA A 545 8.84 -9.26 3.19
CA ALA A 545 9.72 -9.17 2.01
C ALA A 545 9.89 -10.52 1.29
N ASN A 546 9.69 -11.62 2.01
CA ASN A 546 9.66 -12.97 1.43
C ASN A 546 8.30 -13.31 0.81
N PHE A 547 7.38 -12.36 0.68
CA PHE A 547 6.10 -12.49 -0.01
C PHE A 547 5.90 -11.26 -0.92
N ASP A 548 4.97 -11.30 -1.87
CA ASP A 548 4.59 -10.16 -2.74
C ASP A 548 3.93 -8.97 -1.98
N ILE A 549 4.14 -8.86 -0.68
CA ILE A 549 3.63 -7.79 0.17
C ILE A 549 4.69 -6.72 0.39
N ASP A 550 5.91 -7.14 0.77
CA ASP A 550 7.10 -6.36 1.15
C ASP A 550 6.75 -4.99 1.75
N PHE A 551 6.35 -4.97 3.03
CA PHE A 551 5.85 -3.75 3.70
C PHE A 551 6.78 -2.54 3.50
N PRO A 552 8.12 -2.64 3.61
CA PRO A 552 9.03 -1.52 3.30
C PRO A 552 8.90 -0.90 1.89
N THR A 553 8.27 -1.58 0.92
CA THR A 553 7.96 -0.99 -0.40
C THR A 553 6.74 -0.06 -0.38
N LYS A 554 5.81 -0.30 0.55
CA LYS A 554 4.54 0.40 0.76
C LYS A 554 4.55 1.32 2.00
N LEU A 555 5.58 1.21 2.85
CA LEU A 555 5.80 2.08 3.99
C LEU A 555 6.63 3.31 3.63
N ILE A 556 6.23 4.47 4.12
CA ILE A 556 6.96 5.74 3.95
C ILE A 556 8.26 5.69 4.76
N SER A 557 9.34 6.27 4.23
CA SER A 557 10.63 6.32 4.92
C SER A 557 10.54 7.09 6.25
N ASN A 558 11.06 6.50 7.32
CA ASN A 558 11.13 7.10 8.66
C ASN A 558 11.99 8.38 8.77
N LYS A 559 12.71 8.75 7.71
CA LYS A 559 13.44 10.03 7.60
C LYS A 559 12.57 11.18 7.06
N ILE A 560 11.33 10.91 6.69
CA ILE A 560 10.37 11.89 6.18
C ILE A 560 9.47 12.38 7.31
N ASN A 561 9.59 13.67 7.63
CA ASN A 561 8.98 14.35 8.77
C ASN A 561 7.72 15.14 8.38
N ILE A 562 6.97 14.71 7.35
CA ILE A 562 5.74 15.38 6.94
C ILE A 562 4.67 15.19 8.02
N PHE A 563 3.92 16.25 8.34
CA PHE A 563 2.72 16.15 9.16
C PHE A 563 1.67 15.31 8.43
N ALA A 564 1.26 14.19 9.05
CA ALA A 564 0.36 13.16 8.52
C ALA A 564 -0.65 13.68 7.48
N THR A 565 -0.38 13.41 6.21
CA THR A 565 -1.16 13.93 5.09
C THR A 565 -2.58 13.32 5.07
N PRO A 566 -3.65 14.12 4.93
CA PRO A 566 -4.98 13.58 4.65
C PRO A 566 -4.97 12.68 3.41
N GLY A 567 -5.52 11.46 3.53
CA GLY A 567 -5.58 10.48 2.45
C GLY A 567 -4.44 9.44 2.43
N ILE A 568 -3.51 9.47 3.40
CA ILE A 568 -2.52 8.40 3.62
C ILE A 568 -2.82 7.71 4.95
N ASP A 569 -3.21 6.45 4.90
CA ASP A 569 -3.51 5.66 6.10
C ASP A 569 -2.24 5.28 6.88
N THR A 570 -2.43 4.82 8.12
CA THR A 570 -1.34 4.28 8.94
C THR A 570 -1.42 2.76 8.94
N LEU A 571 -0.33 2.06 8.64
CA LEU A 571 -0.27 0.61 8.83
C LEU A 571 0.15 0.35 10.29
N THR A 572 -0.78 -0.13 11.10
CA THR A 572 -0.47 -0.54 12.47
C THR A 572 0.11 -1.95 12.52
N LYS A 573 0.83 -2.25 13.61
CA LYS A 573 1.30 -3.59 13.95
C LYS A 573 0.20 -4.66 13.90
N THR A 574 -1.04 -4.32 14.24
CA THR A 574 -2.19 -5.27 14.20
C THR A 574 -2.62 -5.57 12.76
N GLU A 575 -2.73 -4.54 11.91
CA GLU A 575 -3.11 -4.71 10.51
C GLU A 575 -2.02 -5.44 9.71
N ALA A 576 -0.74 -5.20 10.02
CA ALA A 576 0.38 -5.95 9.43
C ALA A 576 0.29 -7.46 9.74
N VAL A 577 -0.11 -7.82 10.97
CA VAL A 577 -0.36 -9.22 11.38
C VAL A 577 -1.57 -9.81 10.63
N GLU A 578 -2.67 -9.08 10.53
CA GLU A 578 -3.85 -9.49 9.75
C GLU A 578 -3.52 -9.76 8.27
N ILE A 579 -2.77 -8.86 7.64
CA ILE A 579 -2.35 -8.97 6.23
C ILE A 579 -1.43 -10.17 6.01
N LEU A 580 -0.41 -10.37 6.86
CA LEU A 580 0.50 -11.51 6.76
C LEU A 580 -0.21 -12.85 6.98
N ARG A 581 -1.06 -12.92 8.02
CA ARG A 581 -1.88 -14.11 8.30
C ARG A 581 -2.85 -14.39 7.15
N GLY A 582 -3.44 -13.34 6.56
CA GLY A 582 -4.28 -13.41 5.37
C GLY A 582 -3.56 -14.03 4.17
N LYS A 583 -2.42 -13.46 3.74
CA LYS A 583 -1.63 -13.99 2.61
C LYS A 583 -1.21 -15.44 2.86
N LEU A 584 -0.61 -15.73 4.02
CA LEU A 584 -0.23 -17.11 4.40
C LEU A 584 -1.42 -18.07 4.30
N ASN A 585 -2.58 -17.71 4.85
CA ASN A 585 -3.78 -18.54 4.78
C ASN A 585 -4.31 -18.77 3.36
N THR A 586 -3.99 -17.89 2.40
CA THR A 586 -4.39 -18.00 0.98
C THR A 586 -3.38 -18.66 0.06
N LEU A 587 -2.14 -18.91 0.51
CA LEU A 587 -1.13 -19.61 -0.30
C LEU A 587 -1.61 -21.01 -0.70
N SER A 588 -1.26 -21.41 -1.93
CA SER A 588 -1.52 -22.74 -2.47
C SER A 588 -0.52 -23.79 -1.98
N ASP A 589 -0.90 -25.06 -2.07
CA ASP A 589 -0.07 -26.22 -1.70
C ASP A 589 1.26 -26.29 -2.48
N LYS A 590 1.37 -25.60 -3.62
CA LYS A 590 2.61 -25.46 -4.41
C LYS A 590 3.52 -24.35 -3.87
N GLU A 591 2.97 -23.17 -3.59
CA GLU A 591 3.72 -22.06 -2.99
C GLU A 591 4.35 -22.50 -1.65
N TYR A 592 3.63 -23.28 -0.85
CA TYR A 592 4.17 -23.83 0.40
C TYR A 592 5.36 -24.81 0.25
N GLN A 593 5.69 -25.25 -0.97
CA GLN A 593 6.89 -26.08 -1.24
C GLN A 593 8.17 -25.25 -1.24
N GLU A 594 8.08 -23.94 -1.44
CA GLU A 594 9.22 -23.05 -1.42
C GLU A 594 9.74 -22.89 0.02
N VAL A 595 10.99 -23.31 0.23
CA VAL A 595 11.63 -23.35 1.56
C VAL A 595 11.59 -21.97 2.25
N GLU A 596 11.68 -20.88 1.48
CA GLU A 596 11.59 -19.52 2.00
C GLU A 596 10.21 -19.20 2.60
N TYR A 597 9.12 -19.67 2.00
CA TYR A 597 7.76 -19.50 2.54
C TYR A 597 7.55 -20.38 3.79
N GLN A 598 8.13 -21.59 3.81
CA GLN A 598 8.11 -22.46 5.00
C GLN A 598 8.83 -21.82 6.19
N ILE A 599 10.04 -21.29 5.97
CA ILE A 599 10.81 -20.53 6.98
C ILE A 599 10.01 -19.30 7.43
N SER A 600 9.38 -18.58 6.51
CA SER A 600 8.63 -17.36 6.81
C SER A 600 7.36 -17.63 7.62
N ASN A 601 6.64 -18.73 7.34
CA ASN A 601 5.53 -19.19 8.17
C ASN A 601 6.00 -19.58 9.59
N ALA A 602 7.14 -20.28 9.72
CA ALA A 602 7.72 -20.63 11.02
C ALA A 602 8.20 -19.40 11.82
N LYS A 603 8.84 -18.42 11.16
CA LYS A 603 9.22 -17.12 11.75
C LYS A 603 8.00 -16.32 12.20
N PHE A 604 6.93 -16.30 11.40
CA PHE A 604 5.68 -15.61 11.77
C PHE A 604 5.02 -16.26 12.98
N LEU A 605 4.95 -17.60 13.04
CA LEU A 605 4.46 -18.32 14.22
C LEU A 605 5.31 -18.02 15.46
N LYS A 606 6.65 -18.05 15.36
CA LYS A 606 7.57 -17.68 16.46
C LYS A 606 7.32 -16.26 16.96
N TRP A 607 7.12 -15.32 16.05
CA TRP A 607 6.84 -13.93 16.36
C TRP A 607 5.50 -13.76 17.09
N LEU A 608 4.44 -14.47 16.65
CA LEU A 608 3.14 -14.45 17.31
C LEU A 608 3.20 -15.04 18.73
N ILE A 609 4.03 -16.06 18.95
CA ILE A 609 4.30 -16.65 20.26
C ILE A 609 4.96 -15.61 21.19
N ILE A 610 6.02 -14.92 20.73
CA ILE A 610 6.69 -13.86 21.50
C ILE A 610 5.71 -12.75 21.89
N ASN A 611 4.84 -12.32 20.97
CA ASN A 611 3.85 -11.26 21.22
C ASN A 611 2.56 -11.77 21.92
N SER A 612 2.49 -13.07 22.26
CA SER A 612 1.34 -13.71 22.92
C SER A 612 -0.02 -13.58 22.20
N ASP A 613 -0.04 -13.41 20.88
CA ASP A 613 -1.27 -13.26 20.09
C ASP A 613 -1.92 -14.61 19.76
N ILE A 614 -2.67 -15.14 20.74
CA ILE A 614 -3.32 -16.45 20.68
C ILE A 614 -4.40 -16.52 19.59
N GLU A 615 -5.14 -15.44 19.32
CA GLU A 615 -6.22 -15.45 18.32
C GLU A 615 -5.66 -15.45 16.89
N SER A 616 -4.57 -14.72 16.62
CA SER A 616 -3.86 -14.88 15.35
C SER A 616 -3.27 -16.27 15.18
N ILE A 617 -2.68 -16.87 16.22
CA ILE A 617 -2.12 -18.23 16.15
C ILE A 617 -3.22 -19.24 15.81
N LYS A 618 -4.36 -19.24 16.52
CA LYS A 618 -5.49 -20.16 16.27
C LYS A 618 -5.97 -20.16 14.83
N ASN A 619 -5.92 -19.00 14.18
CA ASN A 619 -6.41 -18.80 12.81
C ASN A 619 -5.30 -18.88 11.75
N LEU A 620 -4.04 -19.12 12.12
CA LEU A 620 -2.93 -19.30 11.19
C LEU A 620 -2.93 -20.73 10.63
N LYS A 621 -2.87 -20.84 9.30
CA LYS A 621 -2.53 -22.07 8.60
C LYS A 621 -1.07 -22.45 8.85
N ILE A 622 -0.86 -23.65 9.34
CA ILE A 622 0.45 -24.26 9.61
C ILE A 622 0.68 -25.48 8.73
N ILE A 623 1.95 -25.81 8.57
CA ILE A 623 2.45 -26.80 7.63
C ILE A 623 2.53 -28.15 8.33
N ASN A 624 1.74 -29.09 7.83
CA ASN A 624 1.77 -30.50 8.18
C ASN A 624 2.49 -31.28 7.06
N ASP A 625 3.15 -32.36 7.46
CA ASP A 625 4.27 -32.94 6.71
C ASP A 625 3.88 -33.66 5.39
N TYR A 626 4.91 -33.98 4.60
CA TYR A 626 4.90 -34.25 3.16
C TYR A 626 4.12 -35.52 2.73
N LYS A 627 3.52 -35.51 1.53
CA LYS A 627 3.09 -36.75 0.85
C LYS A 627 4.10 -37.19 -0.21
N LEU A 628 4.90 -38.19 0.13
CA LEU A 628 5.85 -38.86 -0.78
C LEU A 628 5.23 -39.29 -2.14
N ASP A 629 3.99 -39.78 -2.16
CA ASP A 629 3.34 -40.28 -3.39
C ASP A 629 2.76 -39.18 -4.32
N THR A 630 2.77 -37.91 -3.90
CA THR A 630 2.09 -36.82 -4.66
C THR A 630 2.84 -35.48 -4.68
N GLU A 631 4.03 -35.39 -4.08
CA GLU A 631 4.78 -34.13 -3.91
C GLU A 631 3.89 -32.97 -3.41
N SER A 632 3.02 -33.24 -2.43
CA SER A 632 2.09 -32.24 -1.89
C SER A 632 2.21 -32.09 -0.38
N ILE A 633 2.17 -30.84 0.06
CA ILE A 633 2.23 -30.42 1.46
C ILE A 633 0.80 -30.28 1.98
N VAL A 634 0.55 -30.70 3.21
CA VAL A 634 -0.76 -30.56 3.86
C VAL A 634 -0.74 -29.30 4.71
N VAL A 635 -1.68 -28.37 4.52
CA VAL A 635 -1.73 -27.13 5.29
C VAL A 635 -3.10 -26.94 5.92
N GLN A 636 -3.14 -26.77 7.25
CA GLN A 636 -4.38 -26.62 8.01
C GLN A 636 -4.22 -25.65 9.19
N PRO A 637 -5.31 -24.99 9.65
CA PRO A 637 -5.28 -24.24 10.91
C PRO A 637 -5.21 -25.18 12.12
N PHE A 638 -4.85 -24.64 13.29
CA PHE A 638 -4.85 -25.42 14.52
C PHE A 638 -6.26 -25.96 14.87
N VAL A 639 -6.36 -27.28 15.03
CA VAL A 639 -7.63 -27.97 15.30
C VAL A 639 -8.03 -27.75 16.75
N LYS A 640 -9.31 -27.43 17.01
CA LYS A 640 -9.81 -27.28 18.38
C LYS A 640 -10.18 -28.63 19.02
N ALA A 641 -9.53 -28.91 20.15
CA ALA A 641 -9.98 -29.77 21.25
C ALA A 641 -10.12 -31.31 21.10
N LYS A 642 -10.09 -31.93 19.91
CA LYS A 642 -10.16 -33.42 19.81
C LYS A 642 -9.01 -34.12 19.09
N HIS A 643 -8.38 -33.48 18.11
CA HIS A 643 -7.24 -34.04 17.36
C HIS A 643 -6.14 -32.97 17.22
N LEU A 644 -5.43 -32.69 18.32
CA LEU A 644 -4.28 -31.80 18.29
C LEU A 644 -3.13 -32.51 17.57
N ILE A 645 -2.44 -31.78 16.69
CA ILE A 645 -1.27 -32.28 15.99
C ILE A 645 -0.07 -32.35 16.94
N LEU A 646 0.90 -33.19 16.63
CA LEU A 646 2.15 -33.27 17.40
C LEU A 646 3.19 -32.23 16.92
N THR A 647 4.15 -31.90 17.79
CA THR A 647 5.45 -31.33 17.38
C THR A 647 6.10 -32.14 16.24
N PRO A 648 7.06 -31.61 15.47
CA PRO A 648 7.65 -32.36 14.36
C PRO A 648 8.28 -33.70 14.78
N ILE A 649 8.23 -34.72 13.91
CA ILE A 649 8.72 -36.07 14.26
C ILE A 649 10.18 -36.04 14.73
N SER A 650 11.04 -35.26 14.08
CA SER A 650 12.45 -35.09 14.46
C SER A 650 12.69 -34.39 15.80
N PHE A 651 11.65 -33.82 16.42
CA PHE A 651 11.71 -33.25 17.77
C PHE A 651 11.68 -34.36 18.83
N PHE A 652 10.69 -35.26 18.75
CA PHE A 652 10.48 -36.32 19.76
C PHE A 652 11.08 -37.69 19.39
N SER A 653 11.48 -37.94 18.15
CA SER A 653 11.92 -39.28 17.71
C SER A 653 13.16 -39.83 18.42
N LYS A 654 13.98 -38.97 19.03
CA LYS A 654 15.08 -39.40 19.92
C LYS A 654 14.58 -39.97 21.24
N GLU A 655 13.43 -39.50 21.72
CA GLU A 655 12.85 -39.91 22.99
C GLU A 655 11.82 -41.05 22.82
N TYR A 656 11.06 -41.02 21.73
CA TYR A 656 10.04 -41.99 21.36
C TYR A 656 10.30 -42.58 19.95
N PRO A 657 11.44 -43.27 19.73
CA PRO A 657 11.80 -43.82 18.42
C PRO A 657 10.78 -44.84 17.88
N LEU A 658 10.19 -45.70 18.72
CA LEU A 658 9.23 -46.71 18.26
C LEU A 658 7.88 -46.07 17.88
N TYR A 659 7.37 -45.14 18.68
CA TYR A 659 6.17 -44.37 18.34
C TYR A 659 6.36 -43.55 17.05
N SER A 660 7.57 -43.01 16.82
CA SER A 660 7.85 -42.20 15.62
C SER A 660 7.65 -42.97 14.31
N ASN A 661 7.77 -44.30 14.32
CA ASN A 661 7.48 -45.16 13.17
C ASN A 661 5.98 -45.46 12.97
N LEU A 662 5.12 -45.18 13.95
CA LEU A 662 3.69 -45.50 13.94
C LEU A 662 2.81 -44.32 13.53
N ILE A 663 3.16 -43.12 13.97
CA ILE A 663 2.44 -41.88 13.65
C ILE A 663 2.56 -41.54 12.16
N ARG A 664 1.61 -40.78 11.59
CA ARG A 664 1.76 -40.27 10.22
C ARG A 664 2.43 -38.90 10.28
N GLU A 665 3.33 -38.66 9.34
CA GLU A 665 3.93 -37.35 9.06
C GLU A 665 2.88 -36.22 9.07
N LYS A 666 1.76 -36.37 8.34
CA LYS A 666 0.67 -35.36 8.32
C LYS A 666 -0.02 -35.08 9.66
N ASP A 667 0.11 -35.94 10.67
CA ASP A 667 -0.47 -35.73 12.01
C ASP A 667 0.49 -34.92 12.92
N CYS A 668 1.67 -34.56 12.40
CA CYS A 668 2.71 -33.77 13.04
C CYS A 668 2.93 -32.45 12.29
N MET A 669 3.51 -31.45 12.96
CA MET A 669 4.07 -30.25 12.33
C MET A 669 5.27 -30.61 11.44
N HIS A 670 5.46 -29.89 10.34
CA HIS A 670 6.59 -30.10 9.43
C HIS A 670 7.95 -29.85 10.10
N SER A 671 9.00 -30.56 9.67
CA SER A 671 10.34 -30.49 10.26
C SER A 671 10.95 -29.08 10.32
N ILE A 672 10.54 -28.18 9.42
CA ILE A 672 11.03 -26.79 9.35
C ILE A 672 10.87 -26.02 10.66
N TYR A 673 9.82 -26.28 11.45
CA TYR A 673 9.57 -25.53 12.69
C TYR A 673 10.68 -25.76 13.73
N ASN A 674 11.38 -26.90 13.71
CA ASN A 674 12.53 -27.17 14.59
C ASN A 674 13.75 -26.28 14.29
N SER A 675 13.78 -25.57 13.16
CA SER A 675 14.86 -24.63 12.84
C SER A 675 14.64 -23.22 13.42
N ILE A 676 13.43 -22.90 13.89
CA ILE A 676 13.02 -21.56 14.35
C ILE A 676 12.39 -21.58 15.76
N LEU A 677 11.62 -22.62 16.08
CA LEU A 677 10.98 -22.80 17.38
C LEU A 677 11.88 -23.55 18.35
N SER A 678 11.90 -23.08 19.60
CA SER A 678 12.59 -23.68 20.74
C SER A 678 11.65 -24.56 21.57
N ASP A 679 12.21 -25.28 22.55
CA ASP A 679 11.44 -26.12 23.48
C ASP A 679 10.31 -25.34 24.18
N ASP A 680 10.62 -24.13 24.65
CA ASP A 680 9.66 -23.25 25.33
C ASP A 680 8.52 -22.78 24.41
N ASP A 681 8.76 -22.63 23.11
CA ASP A 681 7.72 -22.26 22.13
C ASP A 681 6.72 -23.40 21.92
N PHE A 682 7.21 -24.64 21.80
CA PHE A 682 6.35 -25.81 21.70
C PHE A 682 5.57 -26.04 23.00
N ARG A 683 6.19 -25.85 24.17
CA ARG A 683 5.50 -25.83 25.47
C ARG A 683 4.44 -24.74 25.54
N TYR A 684 4.70 -23.55 25.00
CA TYR A 684 3.71 -22.47 24.95
C TYR A 684 2.48 -22.90 24.11
N LEU A 685 2.69 -23.47 22.92
CA LEU A 685 1.59 -23.92 22.06
C LEU A 685 0.75 -25.06 22.70
N ASP A 686 1.40 -26.01 23.38
CA ASP A 686 0.76 -27.09 24.12
C ASP A 686 -0.05 -26.56 25.33
N ASN A 687 0.53 -25.64 26.12
CA ASN A 687 -0.15 -24.94 27.22
C ASN A 687 -1.36 -24.10 26.76
N LYS A 688 -1.42 -23.69 25.48
CA LYS A 688 -2.59 -23.02 24.87
C LYS A 688 -3.59 -24.00 24.22
N GLY A 689 -3.33 -25.31 24.30
CA GLY A 689 -4.20 -26.36 23.76
C GLY A 689 -4.25 -26.41 22.23
N LEU A 690 -3.14 -26.06 21.57
CA LEU A 690 -3.04 -25.99 20.10
C LEU A 690 -2.35 -27.20 19.48
N ILE A 691 -1.37 -27.77 20.17
CA ILE A 691 -0.62 -28.96 19.76
C ILE A 691 -0.52 -29.96 20.94
N HIS A 692 0.05 -31.12 20.67
CA HIS A 692 0.66 -31.98 21.67
C HIS A 692 2.18 -31.82 21.63
N TYR A 693 2.77 -31.40 22.75
CA TYR A 693 4.22 -31.25 22.93
C TYR A 693 4.99 -32.58 22.82
N SER A 694 4.35 -33.68 23.23
CA SER A 694 4.93 -35.03 23.23
C SER A 694 3.90 -36.09 22.83
N PRO A 695 4.30 -37.22 22.23
CA PRO A 695 3.43 -38.37 21.98
C PRO A 695 2.65 -38.84 23.21
N LEU A 696 3.27 -38.79 24.39
CA LEU A 696 2.64 -39.10 25.67
C LEU A 696 2.00 -37.84 26.25
N VAL A 697 0.68 -37.87 26.38
CA VAL A 697 -0.12 -36.73 26.86
C VAL A 697 -0.72 -37.08 28.21
N VAL A 698 -0.35 -36.34 29.25
CA VAL A 698 -1.02 -36.37 30.55
C VAL A 698 -2.12 -35.32 30.54
N ARG A 699 -3.37 -35.76 30.65
CA ARG A 699 -4.56 -34.90 30.62
C ARG A 699 -5.20 -34.83 31.99
N ARG A 700 -5.72 -33.66 32.34
CA ARG A 700 -6.65 -33.47 33.45
C ARG A 700 -7.91 -32.80 32.90
N GLU A 701 -9.02 -33.51 32.95
CA GLU A 701 -10.31 -33.05 32.42
C GLU A 701 -11.48 -33.65 33.20
N SER A 702 -12.62 -32.96 33.21
CA SER A 702 -13.91 -33.54 33.58
C SER A 702 -14.26 -34.63 32.57
N LEU A 703 -14.18 -35.89 32.99
CA LEU A 703 -14.40 -37.04 32.12
C LEU A 703 -15.83 -37.06 31.56
N ASP A 704 -15.96 -37.41 30.28
CA ASP A 704 -17.25 -37.82 29.71
C ASP A 704 -17.56 -39.30 30.05
N LEU A 705 -18.81 -39.73 29.79
CA LEU A 705 -19.25 -41.09 30.09
C LEU A 705 -18.40 -42.17 29.39
N LYS A 706 -17.87 -41.88 28.20
CA LYS A 706 -17.07 -42.83 27.40
C LYS A 706 -15.64 -42.97 27.94
N ASN A 707 -15.05 -41.87 28.39
CA ASN A 707 -13.78 -41.88 29.10
C ASN A 707 -13.94 -42.56 30.47
N ILE A 708 -15.04 -42.36 31.19
CA ILE A 708 -15.37 -43.11 32.42
C ILE A 708 -15.50 -44.61 32.14
N GLU A 709 -16.27 -45.02 31.12
CA GLU A 709 -16.39 -46.42 30.66
C GLU A 709 -15.02 -47.07 30.38
N SER A 710 -14.04 -46.27 29.96
CA SER A 710 -12.69 -46.71 29.61
C SER A 710 -11.69 -46.69 30.76
N LEU A 711 -11.90 -45.85 31.78
CA LEU A 711 -10.97 -45.66 32.90
C LEU A 711 -11.45 -46.36 34.18
N LEU A 712 -12.75 -46.63 34.33
CA LEU A 712 -13.33 -47.25 35.52
C LEU A 712 -12.92 -48.74 35.63
N VAL A 713 -12.28 -49.11 36.74
CA VAL A 713 -11.72 -50.46 36.93
C VAL A 713 -12.79 -51.54 37.08
N ASN A 714 -13.99 -51.18 37.57
CA ASN A 714 -15.16 -52.04 37.64
C ASN A 714 -16.26 -51.48 36.71
N PRO A 715 -16.37 -51.90 35.43
CA PRO A 715 -17.32 -51.31 34.48
C PRO A 715 -18.80 -51.38 34.91
N THR A 716 -19.17 -52.36 35.73
CA THR A 716 -20.52 -52.52 36.29
C THR A 716 -20.96 -51.38 37.21
N GLU A 717 -20.03 -50.54 37.69
CA GLU A 717 -20.33 -49.44 38.59
C GLU A 717 -20.73 -48.14 37.86
N ILE A 718 -20.68 -48.10 36.52
CA ILE A 718 -20.97 -46.89 35.75
C ILE A 718 -22.44 -46.43 35.86
N GLU A 719 -23.39 -47.36 35.98
CA GLU A 719 -24.82 -47.01 36.15
C GLU A 719 -25.07 -46.26 37.47
N LEU A 720 -24.19 -46.39 38.46
CA LEU A 720 -24.27 -45.61 39.70
C LEU A 720 -23.92 -44.13 39.47
N LEU A 721 -23.08 -43.84 38.46
CA LEU A 721 -22.62 -42.51 38.07
C LEU A 721 -23.60 -41.77 37.15
N LYS A 722 -24.53 -42.49 36.51
CA LYS A 722 -25.56 -41.95 35.60
C LYS A 722 -26.82 -41.49 36.35
N ASP A 723 -27.45 -40.41 35.94
CA ASP A 723 -28.76 -39.96 36.42
C ASP A 723 -29.93 -40.61 35.64
N GLU A 724 -31.18 -40.23 35.93
CA GLU A 724 -32.37 -40.78 35.27
C GLU A 724 -32.47 -40.39 33.78
N GLU A 725 -31.72 -39.39 33.33
CA GLU A 725 -31.59 -39.00 31.91
C GLU A 725 -30.38 -39.65 31.23
N GLY A 726 -29.62 -40.47 31.95
CA GLY A 726 -28.40 -41.13 31.47
C GLY A 726 -27.16 -40.22 31.42
N LYS A 727 -27.19 -39.02 32.02
CA LYS A 727 -26.05 -38.09 32.12
C LYS A 727 -25.28 -38.30 33.43
N LEU A 728 -24.11 -37.67 33.57
CA LEU A 728 -23.31 -37.75 34.80
C LEU A 728 -23.98 -37.02 35.97
N LYS A 729 -24.25 -37.73 37.06
CA LYS A 729 -24.78 -37.16 38.33
C LYS A 729 -23.89 -36.08 38.93
N SER A 730 -22.59 -36.11 38.65
CA SER A 730 -21.59 -35.14 39.12
C SER A 730 -20.40 -35.14 38.17
N PRO A 731 -19.77 -33.97 37.88
CA PRO A 731 -18.56 -33.92 37.08
C PRO A 731 -17.40 -34.61 37.81
N ILE A 732 -16.59 -35.38 37.08
CA ILE A 732 -15.45 -36.12 37.62
C ILE A 732 -14.18 -35.59 36.95
N GLU A 733 -13.50 -34.67 37.64
CA GLU A 733 -12.15 -34.22 37.25
C GLU A 733 -11.12 -35.30 37.55
N PHE A 734 -10.48 -35.83 36.52
CA PHE A 734 -9.52 -36.93 36.65
C PHE A 734 -8.25 -36.69 35.83
N THR A 735 -7.11 -37.18 36.31
CA THR A 735 -5.82 -37.10 35.62
C THR A 735 -5.38 -38.46 35.10
N TYR A 736 -5.14 -38.57 33.80
CA TYR A 736 -4.74 -39.81 33.14
C TYR A 736 -3.69 -39.57 32.05
N SER A 737 -2.90 -40.58 31.73
CA SER A 737 -1.96 -40.63 30.61
C SER A 737 -2.56 -41.37 29.42
N ASP A 738 -2.27 -40.86 28.24
CA ASP A 738 -2.71 -41.42 26.97
C ASP A 738 -1.67 -41.13 25.88
N PHE A 739 -1.62 -41.93 24.83
CA PHE A 739 -0.79 -41.62 23.67
C PHE A 739 -1.64 -40.96 22.58
N ALA A 740 -1.13 -39.85 22.03
CA ALA A 740 -1.76 -39.17 20.91
C ALA A 740 -2.01 -40.16 19.76
N TYR A 741 -3.13 -40.01 19.05
CA TYR A 741 -3.53 -40.88 17.92
C TYR A 741 -3.62 -42.40 18.21
N LEU A 742 -3.46 -42.86 19.45
CA LEU A 742 -3.53 -44.27 19.84
C LEU A 742 -4.99 -44.71 20.11
N THR A 743 -5.77 -44.73 19.03
CA THR A 743 -7.20 -45.07 19.00
C THR A 743 -7.58 -45.81 17.72
N ALA A 744 -8.81 -46.30 17.66
CA ALA A 744 -9.44 -46.92 16.48
C ALA A 744 -10.38 -45.97 15.71
N SER A 745 -10.15 -44.66 15.78
CA SER A 745 -10.83 -43.68 14.91
C SER A 745 -10.21 -43.67 13.51
N ASP A 746 -10.94 -43.15 12.52
CA ASP A 746 -10.53 -43.14 11.11
C ASP A 746 -9.11 -42.55 10.92
N GLY A 747 -8.23 -43.35 10.34
CA GLY A 747 -6.84 -43.04 10.06
C GLY A 747 -5.88 -43.12 11.25
N HIS A 748 -6.34 -43.47 12.45
CA HIS A 748 -5.50 -43.51 13.66
C HIS A 748 -4.68 -44.79 13.80
N ILE A 749 -3.81 -44.87 14.82
CA ILE A 749 -2.76 -45.90 14.91
C ILE A 749 -3.35 -47.31 14.91
N TYR A 750 -4.42 -47.61 15.65
CA TYR A 750 -4.93 -48.98 15.68
C TYR A 750 -5.70 -49.39 14.42
N GLU A 751 -6.43 -48.47 13.79
CA GLU A 751 -7.17 -48.75 12.56
C GLU A 751 -6.24 -48.99 11.36
N ARG A 752 -5.12 -48.25 11.25
CA ARG A 752 -4.10 -48.41 10.19
C ARG A 752 -3.28 -49.71 10.27
N ASN A 753 -3.80 -50.76 10.90
CA ASN A 753 -3.14 -52.05 10.98
C ASN A 753 -3.57 -52.93 9.79
N SER A 754 -2.61 -53.27 8.92
CA SER A 754 -2.84 -53.94 7.63
C SER A 754 -2.00 -55.21 7.43
N SER A 755 -1.00 -55.45 8.28
CA SER A 755 -0.13 -56.63 8.21
C SER A 755 0.28 -57.16 9.59
N SER A 756 0.86 -58.37 9.62
CA SER A 756 1.53 -58.89 10.82
C SER A 756 2.72 -58.02 11.24
N LYS A 757 3.50 -57.49 10.28
CA LYS A 757 4.60 -56.54 10.56
C LYS A 757 4.10 -55.30 11.29
N SER A 758 2.99 -54.71 10.84
CA SER A 758 2.41 -53.53 11.46
C SER A 758 1.81 -53.84 12.85
N SER A 759 1.35 -55.07 13.08
CA SER A 759 0.96 -55.55 14.41
C SER A 759 2.17 -55.65 15.35
N MET A 760 3.32 -56.12 14.83
CA MET A 760 4.58 -56.20 15.56
C MET A 760 5.12 -54.82 15.94
N GLU A 761 5.10 -53.85 15.02
CA GLU A 761 5.55 -52.47 15.27
C GLU A 761 4.75 -51.83 16.42
N ARG A 762 3.43 -52.06 16.46
CA ARG A 762 2.56 -51.64 17.58
C ARG A 762 2.88 -52.38 18.87
N PHE A 763 3.07 -53.70 18.82
CA PHE A 763 3.43 -54.49 20.00
C PHE A 763 4.77 -54.02 20.59
N ARG A 764 5.81 -53.86 19.77
CA ARG A 764 7.13 -53.38 20.21
C ARG A 764 7.05 -51.99 20.83
N PHE A 765 6.35 -51.04 20.21
CA PHE A 765 6.12 -49.72 20.81
C PHE A 765 5.47 -49.83 22.20
N LEU A 766 4.37 -50.57 22.33
CA LEU A 766 3.64 -50.69 23.59
C LEU A 766 4.49 -51.40 24.67
N PHE A 767 5.18 -52.48 24.29
CA PHE A 767 5.93 -53.37 25.18
C PHE A 767 7.29 -52.78 25.60
N GLU A 768 8.04 -52.21 24.67
CA GLU A 768 9.42 -51.75 24.90
C GLU A 768 9.48 -50.27 25.33
N GLU A 769 8.64 -49.41 24.76
CA GLU A 769 8.74 -47.95 24.91
C GLU A 769 7.63 -47.36 25.79
N ALA A 770 6.35 -47.63 25.50
CA ALA A 770 5.22 -47.02 26.22
C ALA A 770 5.23 -47.37 27.72
N VAL A 771 5.49 -48.64 28.04
CA VAL A 771 5.66 -49.14 29.42
C VAL A 771 6.78 -48.42 30.18
N GLU A 772 7.87 -48.02 29.51
CA GLU A 772 8.98 -47.34 30.19
C GLU A 772 8.75 -45.84 30.35
N LYS A 773 8.01 -45.23 29.43
CA LYS A 773 7.84 -43.77 29.36
C LYS A 773 6.65 -43.24 30.16
N ASP A 774 5.60 -44.03 30.37
CA ASP A 774 4.41 -43.57 31.06
C ASP A 774 4.61 -43.47 32.60
N PRO A 775 4.52 -42.27 33.20
CA PRO A 775 4.73 -42.08 34.64
C PRO A 775 3.64 -42.75 35.50
N PHE A 776 2.47 -43.03 34.94
CA PHE A 776 1.40 -43.73 35.66
C PHE A 776 1.39 -45.24 35.43
N PHE A 777 2.32 -45.79 34.65
CA PHE A 777 2.35 -47.24 34.43
C PHE A 777 2.55 -48.00 35.75
N ASP A 778 3.47 -47.57 36.61
CA ASP A 778 3.72 -48.29 37.85
C ASP A 778 2.65 -48.06 38.93
N ASP A 779 2.10 -46.85 39.02
CA ASP A 779 1.01 -46.41 39.92
C ASP A 779 -0.27 -46.05 39.13
N ASP A 780 -0.88 -47.07 38.51
CA ASP A 780 -2.00 -46.90 37.57
C ASP A 780 -3.33 -46.59 38.26
N TYR A 781 -3.57 -47.06 39.48
CA TYR A 781 -4.89 -46.92 40.10
C TYR A 781 -5.03 -45.63 40.93
N HIS A 782 -6.23 -45.07 40.98
CA HIS A 782 -6.57 -43.92 41.81
C HIS A 782 -8.02 -43.98 42.31
N GLU A 783 -8.20 -43.68 43.59
CA GLU A 783 -9.50 -43.66 44.25
C GLU A 783 -10.13 -42.27 44.18
N VAL A 784 -11.35 -42.18 43.61
CA VAL A 784 -12.12 -40.95 43.51
C VAL A 784 -13.36 -41.06 44.39
N TYR A 785 -13.46 -40.21 45.41
CA TYR A 785 -14.64 -40.13 46.28
C TYR A 785 -15.67 -39.15 45.69
N ILE A 786 -16.91 -39.60 45.53
CA ILE A 786 -18.01 -38.79 45.01
C ILE A 786 -19.00 -38.50 46.15
N GLU A 787 -19.02 -37.27 46.64
CA GLU A 787 -19.82 -36.85 47.81
C GLU A 787 -21.32 -37.10 47.61
N SER A 788 -21.86 -36.81 46.42
CA SER A 788 -23.28 -36.99 46.08
C SER A 788 -23.74 -38.45 46.16
N LEU A 789 -22.82 -39.41 45.98
CA LEU A 789 -23.06 -40.85 46.06
C LEU A 789 -22.53 -41.48 47.35
N LYS A 790 -21.78 -40.72 48.15
CA LYS A 790 -21.04 -41.18 49.35
C LYS A 790 -20.20 -42.45 49.11
N LYS A 791 -19.66 -42.59 47.91
CA LYS A 791 -18.96 -43.80 47.45
C LYS A 791 -17.65 -43.46 46.76
N THR A 792 -16.64 -44.28 47.01
CA THR A 792 -15.36 -44.28 46.30
C THR A 792 -15.43 -45.17 45.07
N PHE A 793 -14.91 -44.70 43.95
CA PHE A 793 -14.77 -45.43 42.69
C PHE A 793 -13.28 -45.52 42.34
N LEU A 794 -12.85 -46.67 41.80
CA LEU A 794 -11.46 -46.88 41.41
C LEU A 794 -11.29 -46.69 39.90
N PHE A 795 -10.43 -45.76 39.52
CA PHE A 795 -10.10 -45.46 38.13
C PHE A 795 -8.64 -45.83 37.82
N SER A 796 -8.39 -46.30 36.61
CA SER A 796 -7.07 -46.44 35.99
C SER A 796 -6.64 -45.07 35.43
N LYS A 797 -5.38 -44.73 35.60
CA LYS A 797 -4.71 -43.55 35.05
C LYS A 797 -4.13 -43.82 33.66
N THR A 798 -4.02 -45.07 33.21
CA THR A 798 -3.36 -45.43 31.94
C THR A 798 -4.38 -45.74 30.83
N MET A 799 -4.98 -44.69 30.26
CA MET A 799 -6.00 -44.80 29.21
C MET A 799 -5.53 -45.61 27.99
N TRP A 800 -4.27 -45.40 27.60
CA TRP A 800 -3.65 -46.09 26.47
C TRP A 800 -3.59 -47.60 26.68
N LEU A 801 -3.40 -48.06 27.92
CA LEU A 801 -3.27 -49.48 28.26
C LEU A 801 -4.62 -50.21 28.19
N ASN A 802 -5.70 -49.57 28.65
CA ASN A 802 -7.04 -50.12 28.45
C ASN A 802 -7.41 -50.17 26.95
N ARG A 803 -7.05 -49.14 26.17
CA ARG A 803 -7.24 -49.17 24.72
C ARG A 803 -6.42 -50.28 24.05
N ALA A 804 -5.17 -50.49 24.48
CA ALA A 804 -4.35 -51.59 24.01
C ALA A 804 -4.96 -52.96 24.35
N ARG A 805 -5.66 -53.12 25.47
CA ARG A 805 -6.38 -54.35 25.82
C ARG A 805 -7.62 -54.59 24.97
N VAL A 806 -8.44 -53.56 24.75
CA VAL A 806 -9.81 -53.70 24.22
C VAL A 806 -9.88 -53.54 22.70
N LEU A 807 -9.03 -52.70 22.09
CA LEU A 807 -9.12 -52.39 20.65
C LEU A 807 -8.46 -53.48 19.78
N PRO A 808 -9.00 -53.74 18.58
CA PRO A 808 -8.47 -54.77 17.68
C PRO A 808 -7.27 -54.26 16.87
N TRP A 809 -6.05 -54.66 17.25
CA TRP A 809 -4.80 -54.26 16.57
C TRP A 809 -3.80 -55.40 16.32
N VAL A 810 -4.19 -56.66 16.55
CA VAL A 810 -3.38 -57.82 16.16
C VAL A 810 -3.99 -58.46 14.91
N ILE A 811 -3.20 -58.63 13.85
CA ILE A 811 -3.66 -59.30 12.62
C ILE A 811 -3.44 -60.80 12.69
N ILE A 812 -4.52 -61.52 12.42
CA ILE A 812 -4.51 -62.96 12.16
C ILE A 812 -4.73 -63.25 10.68
N LYS A 813 -4.07 -64.29 10.16
CA LYS A 813 -4.31 -64.83 8.81
C LYS A 813 -5.54 -65.72 8.86
N ASN A 814 -6.60 -65.37 8.13
CA ASN A 814 -7.74 -66.26 7.97
C ASN A 814 -7.36 -67.42 7.03
N ILE A 815 -7.34 -68.65 7.54
CA ILE A 815 -7.07 -69.86 6.76
C ILE A 815 -8.43 -70.47 6.36
N GLN A 816 -9.02 -69.97 5.27
CA GLN A 816 -10.11 -70.64 4.57
C GLN A 816 -9.67 -71.03 3.15
N PRO A 817 -10.05 -72.20 2.61
CA PRO A 817 -9.39 -72.75 1.42
C PRO A 817 -9.68 -72.04 0.09
N ASP A 818 -10.79 -71.30 -0.04
CA ASP A 818 -11.31 -70.82 -1.35
C ASP A 818 -11.79 -69.35 -1.33
N SER A 819 -11.03 -68.44 -0.72
CA SER A 819 -11.27 -66.99 -0.92
C SER A 819 -9.98 -66.16 -0.81
N GLU A 820 -9.99 -64.99 -1.44
CA GLU A 820 -8.87 -64.03 -1.40
C GLU A 820 -8.45 -63.72 0.05
N LYS A 821 -7.15 -63.57 0.28
CA LYS A 821 -6.51 -63.43 1.60
C LYS A 821 -7.02 -62.22 2.38
N LYS A 822 -8.13 -62.38 3.13
CA LYS A 822 -8.64 -61.37 4.07
C LYS A 822 -7.96 -61.53 5.43
N PHE A 823 -7.14 -60.55 5.78
CA PHE A 823 -6.61 -60.36 7.13
C PHE A 823 -7.71 -59.78 8.03
N LEU A 824 -7.73 -60.18 9.31
CA LEU A 824 -8.68 -59.67 10.30
C LEU A 824 -7.91 -59.07 11.49
N ASN A 825 -8.29 -57.85 11.88
CA ASN A 825 -7.87 -57.21 13.11
C ASN A 825 -8.68 -57.77 14.29
N VAL A 826 -8.00 -58.24 15.34
CA VAL A 826 -8.61 -58.75 16.57
C VAL A 826 -7.90 -58.17 17.81
N PRO A 827 -8.56 -58.09 18.99
CA PRO A 827 -7.90 -57.69 20.23
C PRO A 827 -6.79 -58.68 20.62
N PRO A 828 -5.75 -58.23 21.35
CA PRO A 828 -4.63 -59.10 21.74
C PRO A 828 -5.07 -60.21 22.70
N ASN A 829 -4.50 -61.40 22.56
CA ASN A 829 -4.67 -62.54 23.46
C ASN A 829 -3.45 -63.46 23.43
N SER A 830 -3.38 -64.42 24.35
CA SER A 830 -2.24 -65.35 24.50
C SER A 830 -1.98 -66.25 23.29
N GLN A 831 -2.88 -66.37 22.32
CA GLN A 831 -2.64 -67.14 21.09
C GLN A 831 -2.12 -66.23 19.97
N ASN A 832 -2.80 -65.11 19.70
CA ASN A 832 -2.44 -64.25 18.56
C ASN A 832 -1.14 -63.47 18.78
N LEU A 833 -0.79 -63.10 20.03
CA LEU A 833 0.50 -62.49 20.32
C LEU A 833 1.65 -63.52 20.26
N SER A 834 1.45 -64.76 20.68
CA SER A 834 2.48 -65.80 20.51
C SER A 834 2.75 -66.10 19.05
N ASP A 835 1.71 -66.17 18.22
CA ASP A 835 1.88 -66.31 16.77
C ASP A 835 2.58 -65.10 16.12
N LEU A 836 2.49 -63.92 16.74
CA LEU A 836 3.19 -62.70 16.33
C LEU A 836 4.68 -62.73 16.72
N ILE A 837 5.02 -63.10 17.96
CA ILE A 837 6.38 -62.99 18.53
C ILE A 837 7.27 -64.24 18.47
N LYS A 838 6.73 -65.41 18.06
CA LYS A 838 7.45 -66.70 18.09
C LYS A 838 8.81 -66.77 17.37
N ASN A 839 9.13 -65.80 16.52
CA ASN A 839 10.40 -65.72 15.79
C ASN A 839 11.26 -64.52 16.24
N GLU A 840 10.96 -63.90 17.38
CA GLU A 840 11.59 -62.66 17.87
C GLU A 840 12.32 -62.90 19.21
N ASP A 841 13.49 -63.53 19.17
CA ASP A 841 14.30 -63.89 20.35
C ASP A 841 14.58 -62.68 21.28
N SER A 842 14.69 -61.48 20.70
CA SER A 842 14.84 -60.22 21.46
C SER A 842 13.67 -59.96 22.40
N ILE A 843 12.43 -60.11 21.93
CA ILE A 843 11.22 -59.95 22.74
C ILE A 843 11.14 -61.05 23.79
N MET A 844 11.45 -62.29 23.43
CA MET A 844 11.37 -63.45 24.32
C MET A 844 12.30 -63.34 25.54
N ASN A 845 13.42 -62.63 25.42
CA ASN A 845 14.30 -62.33 26.55
C ASN A 845 13.72 -61.26 27.49
N LEU A 846 13.12 -60.20 26.94
CA LEU A 846 12.47 -59.11 27.70
C LEU A 846 11.23 -59.58 28.48
N LEU A 847 10.58 -60.68 28.09
CA LEU A 847 9.48 -61.31 28.87
C LEU A 847 9.86 -61.69 30.31
N ARG A 848 11.16 -61.73 30.64
CA ARG A 848 11.66 -62.04 31.99
C ARG A 848 11.64 -60.83 32.93
N GLU A 849 11.49 -59.61 32.41
CA GLU A 849 11.50 -58.38 33.18
C GLU A 849 10.14 -58.13 33.85
N GLU A 850 10.15 -57.84 35.15
CA GLU A 850 8.93 -57.65 35.98
C GLU A 850 7.94 -56.66 35.37
N LYS A 851 8.44 -55.52 34.87
CA LYS A 851 7.63 -54.45 34.28
C LYS A 851 6.94 -54.87 32.98
N LYS A 852 7.58 -55.73 32.19
CA LYS A 852 7.04 -56.34 30.96
C LYS A 852 5.99 -57.41 31.25
N GLN A 853 6.20 -58.20 32.31
CA GLN A 853 5.21 -59.16 32.81
C GLN A 853 3.96 -58.46 33.36
N LYS A 854 4.15 -57.37 34.11
CA LYS A 854 3.08 -56.48 34.61
C LYS A 854 2.24 -55.89 33.47
N PHE A 855 2.86 -55.50 32.36
CA PHE A 855 2.16 -55.05 31.15
C PHE A 855 1.27 -56.14 30.54
N LEU A 856 1.83 -57.34 30.31
CA LEU A 856 1.08 -58.47 29.74
C LEU A 856 -0.07 -58.91 30.66
N SER A 857 0.17 -58.97 31.97
CA SER A 857 -0.86 -59.23 32.99
C SER A 857 -2.03 -58.25 32.87
N ARG A 858 -1.76 -56.94 32.74
CA ARG A 858 -2.80 -55.91 32.59
C ARG A 858 -3.51 -55.91 31.23
N LEU A 859 -2.86 -56.39 30.17
CA LEU A 859 -3.53 -56.74 28.91
C LEU A 859 -4.45 -57.98 29.04
N GLY A 860 -4.41 -58.72 30.15
CA GLY A 860 -5.16 -59.96 30.35
C GLY A 860 -4.46 -61.19 29.76
N ILE A 861 -3.13 -61.16 29.62
CA ILE A 861 -2.34 -62.14 28.89
C ILE A 861 -1.31 -62.80 29.81
N GLY A 862 -1.47 -64.09 30.06
CA GLY A 862 -0.56 -64.88 30.88
C GLY A 862 0.80 -65.08 30.19
N VAL A 863 1.89 -64.64 30.83
CA VAL A 863 3.28 -64.82 30.33
C VAL A 863 3.60 -66.31 30.13
N SER A 864 3.11 -67.17 31.02
CA SER A 864 3.19 -68.62 30.90
C SER A 864 2.54 -69.14 29.61
N ASP A 865 1.29 -68.74 29.34
CA ASP A 865 0.58 -69.16 28.13
C ASP A 865 1.23 -68.62 26.87
N LEU A 866 1.75 -67.39 26.93
CA LEU A 866 2.44 -66.74 25.82
C LEU A 866 3.71 -67.51 25.42
N ILE A 867 4.59 -67.82 26.38
CA ILE A 867 5.81 -68.60 26.17
C ILE A 867 5.46 -70.01 25.69
N ARG A 868 4.56 -70.71 26.41
CA ARG A 868 4.06 -72.01 26.02
C ARG A 868 3.58 -72.04 24.58
N ASN A 869 2.84 -71.02 24.13
CA ASN A 869 2.29 -71.01 22.78
C ASN A 869 3.33 -70.75 21.69
N THR A 870 4.48 -70.13 22.00
CA THR A 870 5.60 -69.95 21.05
C THR A 870 6.45 -71.20 20.80
N LEU A 871 6.46 -72.17 21.74
CA LEU A 871 7.31 -73.37 21.64
C LEU A 871 6.86 -74.33 20.51
N PRO A 872 7.78 -75.15 19.96
CA PRO A 872 7.46 -76.34 19.15
C PRO A 872 6.48 -77.31 19.85
N GLN A 873 5.70 -78.08 19.09
CA GLN A 873 4.58 -78.87 19.63
C GLN A 873 5.03 -80.01 20.57
N ASP A 874 6.25 -80.49 20.38
CA ASP A 874 7.01 -81.40 21.23
C ASP A 874 7.49 -80.71 22.52
N GLU A 875 8.13 -79.54 22.43
CA GLU A 875 8.58 -78.79 23.62
C GLU A 875 7.41 -78.27 24.48
N LYS A 876 6.24 -77.99 23.89
CA LYS A 876 5.00 -77.67 24.64
C LYS A 876 4.63 -78.75 25.64
N ILE A 877 4.82 -80.03 25.27
CA ILE A 877 4.46 -81.17 26.11
C ILE A 877 5.39 -81.24 27.32
N ASP A 878 6.70 -81.03 27.13
CA ASP A 878 7.66 -81.01 28.24
C ASP A 878 7.57 -79.75 29.10
N TRP A 879 7.18 -78.60 28.53
CA TRP A 879 6.86 -77.39 29.29
C TRP A 879 5.60 -77.56 30.16
N ASP A 880 4.53 -78.15 29.61
CA ASP A 880 3.33 -78.52 30.36
C ASP A 880 3.66 -79.53 31.48
N ARG A 881 4.55 -80.47 31.20
CA ARG A 881 5.06 -81.43 32.18
C ARG A 881 5.88 -80.75 33.29
N ALA A 882 6.71 -79.76 32.95
CA ALA A 882 7.49 -78.99 33.91
C ALA A 882 6.60 -78.13 34.81
N ILE A 883 5.61 -77.41 34.25
CA ILE A 883 4.62 -76.65 35.03
C ILE A 883 3.77 -77.57 35.90
N THR A 884 3.35 -78.73 35.38
CA THR A 884 2.62 -79.74 36.17
C THR A 884 3.49 -80.26 37.32
N ASN A 885 4.79 -80.51 37.11
CA ASN A 885 5.72 -80.94 38.15
C ASN A 885 5.97 -79.84 39.21
N ILE A 886 6.00 -78.56 38.81
CA ILE A 886 6.12 -77.42 39.73
C ILE A 886 4.85 -77.26 40.57
N ILE A 887 3.66 -77.38 39.95
CA ILE A 887 2.36 -77.29 40.65
C ILE A 887 2.13 -78.48 41.60
N THR A 888 2.70 -79.65 41.31
CA THR A 888 2.53 -80.88 42.12
C THR A 888 3.62 -81.11 43.17
N SER A 889 4.61 -80.21 43.33
CA SER A 889 5.70 -80.36 44.30
C SER A 889 5.66 -79.34 45.46
N ASN A 890 5.62 -79.84 46.70
CA ASN A 890 5.46 -79.04 47.93
C ASN A 890 6.80 -78.47 48.50
N ILE A 891 7.35 -77.38 47.93
CA ILE A 891 8.47 -76.56 48.47
C ILE A 891 8.33 -75.11 47.90
N SER A 892 8.46 -73.95 48.60
CA SER A 892 8.68 -73.57 50.01
C SER A 892 7.99 -72.22 50.35
N PRO A 893 7.84 -71.81 51.63
CA PRO A 893 7.10 -70.59 52.02
C PRO A 893 7.74 -69.24 51.63
N GLN A 894 9.03 -69.21 51.27
CA GLN A 894 9.73 -67.94 50.97
C GLN A 894 9.51 -67.48 49.52
N LEU A 895 9.22 -68.41 48.60
CA LEU A 895 8.80 -68.06 47.23
C LEU A 895 7.33 -67.59 47.17
N VAL A 896 6.50 -68.06 48.10
CA VAL A 896 5.09 -67.66 48.27
C VAL A 896 4.98 -66.16 48.57
N GLN A 897 5.91 -65.60 49.34
CA GLN A 897 5.87 -64.18 49.73
C GLN A 897 6.14 -63.21 48.57
N ALA A 898 6.77 -63.68 47.47
CA ALA A 898 7.00 -62.89 46.26
C ALA A 898 5.85 -62.97 45.24
N ILE A 899 4.95 -63.95 45.36
CA ILE A 899 3.80 -64.17 44.45
C ILE A 899 2.53 -63.53 45.02
N PHE A 900 2.42 -63.37 46.34
CA PHE A 900 1.22 -62.85 47.03
C PHE A 900 1.10 -61.31 47.09
N SER A 901 1.94 -60.58 46.36
CA SER A 901 1.95 -59.10 46.31
C SER A 901 1.02 -58.49 45.25
N ASP A 902 0.38 -59.26 44.36
CA ASP A 902 -0.54 -58.74 43.34
C ASP A 902 -2.03 -58.80 43.78
N PRO A 903 -2.71 -57.64 43.95
CA PRO A 903 -4.13 -57.59 44.30
C PRO A 903 -5.09 -58.17 43.24
N ASN A 904 -4.71 -58.22 41.96
CA ASN A 904 -5.59 -58.65 40.88
C ASN A 904 -5.82 -60.17 40.88
N ILE A 905 -4.80 -60.96 41.22
CA ILE A 905 -4.90 -62.42 41.29
C ILE A 905 -5.95 -62.85 42.34
N ARG A 906 -6.04 -62.10 43.45
CA ARG A 906 -7.05 -62.32 44.50
C ARG A 906 -8.48 -62.09 43.98
N LYS A 907 -8.69 -61.00 43.23
CA LYS A 907 -9.98 -60.64 42.63
C LYS A 907 -10.42 -61.63 41.55
N GLU A 908 -9.48 -62.12 40.75
CA GLU A 908 -9.78 -63.09 39.69
C GLU A 908 -10.11 -64.50 40.22
N TYR A 909 -9.44 -64.93 41.30
CA TYR A 909 -9.75 -66.18 41.99
C TYR A 909 -11.21 -66.20 42.50
N GLU A 910 -11.66 -65.11 43.13
CA GLU A 910 -13.04 -64.97 43.63
C GLU A 910 -14.07 -64.93 42.48
N SER A 911 -13.75 -64.28 41.37
CA SER A 911 -14.62 -64.18 40.18
C SER A 911 -14.84 -65.54 39.49
N ARG A 912 -13.74 -66.26 39.19
CA ARG A 912 -13.80 -67.57 38.51
C ARG A 912 -14.51 -68.66 39.35
N LEU A 913 -14.51 -68.52 40.68
CA LEU A 913 -15.21 -69.43 41.60
C LEU A 913 -16.73 -69.24 41.56
N ASN A 914 -17.21 -68.01 41.33
CA ASN A 914 -18.65 -67.71 41.20
C ASN A 914 -19.22 -68.11 39.82
N GLN A 915 -18.47 -67.92 38.73
CA GLN A 915 -18.90 -68.35 37.39
C GLN A 915 -19.12 -69.87 37.29
N ARG A 916 -18.23 -70.69 37.88
CA ARG A 916 -18.38 -72.16 37.88
C ARG A 916 -19.65 -72.64 38.59
N LYS A 917 -20.05 -72.00 39.70
CA LYS A 917 -21.29 -72.34 40.43
C LYS A 917 -22.56 -72.12 39.59
N LEU A 918 -22.57 -71.10 38.74
CA LEU A 918 -23.72 -70.74 37.91
C LEU A 918 -23.93 -71.71 36.73
N ILE A 919 -22.84 -72.16 36.11
CA ILE A 919 -22.90 -73.16 35.01
C ILE A 919 -23.37 -74.52 35.55
N GLN A 920 -22.82 -74.95 36.70
CA GLN A 920 -23.22 -76.21 37.36
C GLN A 920 -24.73 -76.25 37.65
N ARG A 921 -25.26 -75.19 38.30
CA ARG A 921 -26.68 -75.06 38.66
C ARG A 921 -27.62 -75.22 37.47
N ASN A 922 -27.27 -74.64 36.31
CA ASN A 922 -28.12 -74.71 35.12
C ASN A 922 -28.12 -76.10 34.47
N GLN A 923 -27.03 -76.85 34.56
CA GLN A 923 -26.95 -78.22 34.06
C GLN A 923 -27.76 -79.18 34.95
N ASP A 924 -27.68 -79.02 36.27
CA ASP A 924 -28.42 -79.85 37.24
C ASP A 924 -29.95 -79.67 37.09
N ILE A 925 -30.41 -78.44 36.83
CA ILE A 925 -31.83 -78.11 36.58
C ILE A 925 -32.38 -78.84 35.34
N GLY A 926 -31.64 -78.81 34.22
CA GLY A 926 -32.07 -79.45 32.97
C GLY A 926 -32.23 -80.96 33.12
N ALA A 927 -31.27 -81.62 33.78
CA ALA A 927 -31.30 -83.06 34.03
C ALA A 927 -32.50 -83.49 34.91
N LYS A 928 -32.92 -82.65 35.88
CA LYS A 928 -34.08 -82.92 36.73
C LYS A 928 -35.39 -82.89 35.94
N ILE A 929 -35.54 -81.93 35.02
CA ILE A 929 -36.76 -81.76 34.20
C ILE A 929 -36.92 -82.90 33.18
N GLU A 930 -35.84 -83.33 32.50
CA GLU A 930 -35.88 -84.49 31.59
C GLU A 930 -36.36 -85.77 32.29
N LYS A 931 -35.97 -85.98 33.56
CA LYS A 931 -36.38 -87.14 34.35
C LYS A 931 -37.88 -87.09 34.66
N LEU A 932 -38.36 -85.95 35.18
CA LEU A 932 -39.76 -85.77 35.58
C LEU A 932 -40.73 -85.84 34.39
N PHE A 933 -40.34 -85.32 33.21
CA PHE A 933 -41.16 -85.43 32.00
C PHE A 933 -41.39 -86.89 31.56
N LYS A 934 -40.37 -87.76 31.67
CA LYS A 934 -40.50 -89.20 31.44
C LYS A 934 -41.42 -89.89 32.44
N GLU A 935 -41.38 -89.49 33.71
CA GLU A 935 -42.25 -90.03 34.75
C GLU A 935 -43.71 -89.63 34.52
N LEU A 936 -43.95 -88.41 34.02
CA LEU A 936 -45.29 -87.92 33.65
C LEU A 936 -45.91 -88.72 32.49
N ILE A 937 -45.16 -88.97 31.40
CA ILE A 937 -45.68 -89.78 30.27
C ILE A 937 -45.96 -91.23 30.70
N LYS A 938 -45.11 -91.82 31.54
CA LYS A 938 -45.38 -93.16 32.13
C LYS A 938 -46.64 -93.19 32.98
N LYS A 939 -47.01 -92.08 33.62
CA LYS A 939 -48.26 -91.97 34.40
C LYS A 939 -49.48 -91.97 33.46
N TYR A 940 -49.46 -91.20 32.37
CA TYR A 940 -50.55 -91.23 31.38
C TYR A 940 -50.74 -92.62 30.74
N ASN A 941 -49.65 -93.38 30.53
CA ASN A 941 -49.72 -94.79 30.11
C ASN A 941 -50.41 -95.70 31.15
N ALA A 942 -50.25 -95.43 32.44
CA ALA A 942 -50.96 -96.15 33.51
C ALA A 942 -52.43 -95.71 33.63
N ASP A 943 -52.72 -94.45 33.31
CA ASP A 943 -54.08 -93.86 33.30
C ASP A 943 -54.87 -94.20 32.01
N GLY A 944 -54.31 -95.01 31.10
CA GLY A 944 -55.02 -95.63 29.96
C GLY A 944 -54.73 -95.01 28.58
N VAL A 945 -53.78 -94.09 28.45
CA VAL A 945 -53.41 -93.43 27.19
C VAL A 945 -52.13 -94.07 26.63
N ASN A 946 -52.17 -94.74 25.47
CA ASN A 946 -51.07 -95.63 25.05
C ASN A 946 -49.96 -94.93 24.23
N ILE A 947 -48.98 -94.33 24.91
CA ILE A 947 -47.93 -93.48 24.30
C ILE A 947 -46.53 -94.11 24.44
N HIS A 948 -45.77 -94.22 23.35
CA HIS A 948 -44.35 -94.55 23.42
C HIS A 948 -43.49 -93.29 23.58
N ILE A 949 -42.34 -93.36 24.27
CA ILE A 949 -41.41 -92.23 24.43
C ILE A 949 -39.96 -92.66 24.27
N ASP A 950 -39.32 -92.14 23.21
CA ASP A 950 -37.91 -92.41 22.88
C ASP A 950 -37.06 -91.15 22.86
N ARG A 951 -35.79 -91.26 23.27
CA ARG A 951 -34.85 -90.13 23.25
C ARG A 951 -34.22 -89.99 21.87
N LYS A 952 -34.28 -88.78 21.30
CA LYS A 952 -33.64 -88.47 20.02
C LYS A 952 -32.26 -87.82 20.26
N PRO A 953 -31.18 -88.27 19.60
CA PRO A 953 -29.85 -87.69 19.84
C PRO A 953 -29.57 -86.36 19.12
N PHE A 954 -30.41 -85.96 18.15
CA PHE A 954 -30.18 -84.75 17.34
C PHE A 954 -31.50 -84.07 16.92
N GLY A 955 -31.60 -82.76 17.17
CA GLY A 955 -32.67 -81.87 16.64
C GLY A 955 -33.97 -81.80 17.45
N SER A 956 -34.18 -82.71 18.39
CA SER A 956 -35.19 -82.66 19.47
C SER A 956 -34.72 -83.54 20.62
N ASP A 957 -35.32 -83.44 21.81
CA ASP A 957 -34.98 -84.29 22.95
C ASP A 957 -35.68 -85.66 22.89
N TYR A 958 -36.95 -85.68 22.47
CA TYR A 958 -37.81 -86.87 22.47
C TYR A 958 -38.65 -87.05 21.20
N ILE A 959 -39.15 -88.26 20.99
CA ILE A 959 -40.24 -88.63 20.07
C ILE A 959 -41.37 -89.26 20.92
N LEU A 960 -42.62 -88.91 20.64
CA LEU A 960 -43.83 -89.56 21.17
C LEU A 960 -44.62 -90.18 20.01
N SER A 961 -45.02 -91.46 20.11
CA SER A 961 -45.80 -92.17 19.09
C SER A 961 -46.95 -92.98 19.67
N GLU A 962 -48.00 -93.19 18.88
CA GLU A 962 -49.14 -94.06 19.20
C GLU A 962 -48.93 -95.43 18.54
N ASN A 963 -49.09 -96.52 19.30
CA ASN A 963 -48.90 -97.89 18.80
C ASN A 963 -50.25 -98.58 18.56
N SER A 964 -50.52 -98.96 17.32
CA SER A 964 -51.62 -99.87 16.95
C SER A 964 -51.06 -101.17 16.36
N SER A 965 -51.57 -102.33 16.80
CA SER A 965 -51.06 -103.65 16.36
C SER A 965 -52.16 -104.73 16.29
N ASP A 966 -52.80 -104.86 15.13
CA ASP A 966 -53.69 -105.99 14.79
C ASP A 966 -53.11 -106.90 13.70
N LEU A 967 -51.88 -106.64 13.24
CA LEU A 967 -51.17 -107.45 12.26
C LEU A 967 -50.00 -108.20 12.88
N VAL A 968 -49.79 -109.42 12.40
CA VAL A 968 -48.76 -110.37 12.86
C VAL A 968 -48.00 -110.82 11.62
N ASN A 969 -46.68 -110.69 11.63
CA ASN A 969 -45.85 -111.05 10.49
C ASN A 969 -45.66 -112.58 10.36
N GLU A 970 -45.03 -113.04 9.27
CA GLU A 970 -44.85 -114.47 8.96
C GLU A 970 -44.08 -115.26 10.04
N SER A 971 -43.38 -114.58 10.96
CA SER A 971 -42.69 -115.19 12.10
C SER A 971 -43.55 -115.34 13.37
N GLY A 972 -44.84 -114.96 13.32
CA GLY A 972 -45.76 -115.02 14.45
C GLY A 972 -45.59 -113.90 15.47
N GLN A 973 -44.83 -112.84 15.13
CA GLN A 973 -44.62 -111.68 15.98
C GLN A 973 -45.60 -110.56 15.60
N ARG A 974 -46.22 -109.92 16.61
CA ARG A 974 -47.06 -108.73 16.40
C ARG A 974 -46.20 -107.61 15.83
N GLU A 975 -46.59 -107.09 14.68
CA GLU A 975 -45.97 -105.90 14.09
C GLU A 975 -46.77 -104.68 14.53
N ALA A 976 -46.14 -103.85 15.36
CA ALA A 976 -46.69 -102.56 15.77
C ALA A 976 -46.40 -101.54 14.67
N PHE A 977 -47.43 -100.80 14.26
CA PHE A 977 -47.27 -99.64 13.39
C PHE A 977 -47.35 -98.37 14.24
N GLU A 978 -46.29 -97.55 14.15
CA GLU A 978 -46.27 -96.22 14.73
C GLU A 978 -47.16 -95.29 13.92
N ILE A 979 -48.14 -94.66 14.58
CA ILE A 979 -49.02 -93.65 13.97
C ILE A 979 -48.87 -92.34 14.78
N GLY A 980 -48.80 -91.21 14.07
CA GLY A 980 -48.94 -89.88 14.68
C GLY A 980 -47.69 -89.24 15.32
N ASN A 981 -46.48 -89.77 15.09
CA ASN A 981 -45.23 -89.38 15.79
C ASN A 981 -45.00 -87.86 15.97
N TRP A 982 -44.93 -87.37 17.21
CA TRP A 982 -44.56 -86.00 17.59
C TRP A 982 -43.11 -85.92 18.09
N LEU A 983 -42.35 -84.93 17.58
CA LEU A 983 -41.04 -84.54 18.11
C LEU A 983 -41.20 -83.53 19.24
N ILE A 984 -40.53 -83.76 20.38
CA ILE A 984 -40.64 -82.92 21.57
C ILE A 984 -39.27 -82.34 21.96
N GLU A 985 -39.24 -81.03 22.22
CA GLU A 985 -38.09 -80.28 22.74
C GLU A 985 -38.45 -79.67 24.09
N LEU A 986 -37.59 -79.83 25.11
CA LEU A 986 -37.77 -79.34 26.47
C LEU A 986 -36.87 -78.12 26.72
N LYS A 987 -37.45 -77.01 27.19
CA LYS A 987 -36.70 -75.82 27.61
C LYS A 987 -37.18 -75.32 28.97
N ALA A 988 -36.24 -75.04 29.85
CA ALA A 988 -36.50 -74.44 31.16
C ALA A 988 -35.88 -73.03 31.20
N THR A 989 -36.65 -72.03 31.63
CA THR A 989 -36.18 -70.64 31.63
C THR A 989 -36.82 -69.84 32.76
N GLY A 990 -36.00 -69.08 33.49
CA GLY A 990 -36.45 -68.03 34.42
C GLY A 990 -36.43 -66.63 33.78
N LYS A 991 -36.39 -66.56 32.45
CA LYS A 991 -36.43 -65.33 31.66
C LYS A 991 -37.68 -65.35 30.78
N GLU A 992 -38.12 -64.18 30.34
CA GLU A 992 -39.27 -64.00 29.43
C GLU A 992 -39.03 -64.52 27.99
N PHE A 993 -38.05 -65.39 27.78
CA PHE A 993 -37.75 -66.01 26.49
C PHE A 993 -36.99 -67.34 26.64
N ALA A 994 -37.06 -68.16 25.60
CA ALA A 994 -36.34 -69.43 25.45
C ALA A 994 -35.56 -69.44 24.13
N TYR A 995 -34.42 -70.14 24.09
CA TYR A 995 -33.61 -70.28 22.88
C TYR A 995 -33.72 -71.69 22.29
N MET A 996 -33.90 -71.76 20.97
CA MET A 996 -33.67 -72.97 20.16
C MET A 996 -32.41 -72.79 19.31
N THR A 997 -31.65 -73.87 19.11
CA THR A 997 -30.50 -73.88 18.20
C THR A 997 -30.93 -73.94 16.74
N GLU A 998 -30.05 -73.56 15.80
CA GLU A 998 -30.31 -73.67 14.35
C GLU A 998 -30.75 -75.09 13.92
N LEU A 999 -30.18 -76.15 14.51
CA LEU A 999 -30.56 -77.52 14.18
C LEU A 999 -32.00 -77.86 14.63
N GLN A 1000 -32.39 -77.40 15.81
CA GLN A 1000 -33.74 -77.61 16.35
C GLN A 1000 -34.77 -76.81 15.56
N ALA A 1001 -34.49 -75.54 15.28
CA ALA A 1001 -35.35 -74.69 14.45
C ALA A 1001 -35.52 -75.27 13.02
N LYS A 1002 -34.42 -75.72 12.40
CA LYS A 1002 -34.46 -76.39 11.09
C LYS A 1002 -35.28 -77.68 11.10
N THR A 1003 -35.24 -78.44 12.21
CA THR A 1003 -36.01 -79.69 12.35
C THR A 1003 -37.51 -79.40 12.52
N ALA A 1004 -37.88 -78.41 13.33
CA ALA A 1004 -39.27 -78.02 13.56
C ALA A 1004 -39.98 -77.48 12.30
N VAL A 1005 -39.24 -76.85 11.37
CA VAL A 1005 -39.81 -76.18 10.18
C VAL A 1005 -40.15 -77.15 9.03
N ILE A 1006 -39.85 -78.44 9.16
CA ILE A 1006 -40.08 -79.44 8.08
C ILE A 1006 -41.58 -79.72 7.92
N PRO A 1007 -42.20 -79.45 6.75
CA PRO A 1007 -43.62 -79.77 6.53
C PRO A 1007 -43.90 -81.26 6.71
N ASN A 1008 -45.06 -81.58 7.29
CA ASN A 1008 -45.51 -82.93 7.70
C ASN A 1008 -44.76 -83.56 8.88
N GLN A 1009 -43.93 -82.82 9.63
CA GLN A 1009 -43.45 -83.27 10.94
C GLN A 1009 -44.19 -82.56 12.07
N ASN A 1010 -44.92 -83.35 12.86
CA ASN A 1010 -45.49 -82.95 14.14
C ASN A 1010 -44.33 -82.61 15.11
N TYR A 1011 -44.14 -81.34 15.47
CA TYR A 1011 -43.07 -80.89 16.37
C TYR A 1011 -43.64 -79.91 17.40
N ALA A 1012 -43.43 -80.19 18.69
CA ALA A 1012 -43.87 -79.33 19.79
C ALA A 1012 -42.69 -78.89 20.66
N LEU A 1013 -42.67 -77.59 20.99
CA LEU A 1013 -41.79 -77.04 22.02
C LEU A 1013 -42.54 -77.01 23.35
N VAL A 1014 -41.93 -77.55 24.39
CA VAL A 1014 -42.45 -77.55 25.76
C VAL A 1014 -41.57 -76.64 26.62
N VAL A 1015 -42.13 -75.51 27.05
CA VAL A 1015 -41.42 -74.54 27.89
C VAL A 1015 -41.91 -74.65 29.33
N VAL A 1016 -40.97 -74.72 30.27
CA VAL A 1016 -41.19 -74.71 31.71
C VAL A 1016 -40.65 -73.40 32.29
N PRO A 1017 -41.52 -72.43 32.64
CA PRO A 1017 -41.10 -71.21 33.36
C PRO A 1017 -40.59 -71.55 34.76
N LEU A 1018 -39.48 -70.92 35.16
CA LEU A 1018 -38.85 -71.13 36.47
C LEU A 1018 -38.95 -69.84 37.31
N GLU A 1019 -40.04 -69.71 38.07
CA GLU A 1019 -40.32 -68.51 38.91
C GLU A 1019 -39.63 -68.53 40.29
N GLY A 1020 -38.73 -69.49 40.54
CA GLY A 1020 -37.83 -69.51 41.71
C GLY A 1020 -38.02 -70.68 42.68
N ASP A 1021 -39.10 -71.45 42.56
CA ASP A 1021 -39.45 -72.56 43.44
C ASP A 1021 -38.75 -73.90 43.13
N GLU A 1022 -38.86 -74.87 44.04
CA GLU A 1022 -38.31 -76.22 43.84
C GLU A 1022 -39.06 -76.99 42.73
N ILE A 1023 -38.30 -77.54 41.77
CA ILE A 1023 -38.86 -78.25 40.62
C ILE A 1023 -39.34 -79.66 41.02
N ASP A 1024 -40.63 -79.93 40.90
CA ASP A 1024 -41.25 -81.26 41.06
C ASP A 1024 -42.14 -81.67 39.85
N SER A 1025 -42.83 -82.80 39.95
CA SER A 1025 -43.69 -83.33 38.89
C SER A 1025 -44.99 -82.55 38.68
N ASP A 1026 -45.53 -81.93 39.73
CA ASP A 1026 -46.83 -81.26 39.67
C ASP A 1026 -46.67 -79.87 39.06
N LEU A 1027 -45.56 -79.17 39.36
CA LEU A 1027 -45.15 -77.93 38.68
C LEU A 1027 -45.02 -78.12 37.16
N ILE A 1028 -44.45 -79.24 36.70
CA ILE A 1028 -44.36 -79.55 35.26
C ILE A 1028 -45.75 -79.86 34.70
N LYS A 1029 -46.65 -80.50 35.45
CA LYS A 1029 -48.01 -80.77 34.99
C LYS A 1029 -48.84 -79.48 34.82
N SER A 1030 -48.74 -78.53 35.75
CA SER A 1030 -49.56 -77.29 35.73
C SER A 1030 -48.96 -76.15 34.91
N ASN A 1031 -47.64 -75.96 34.94
CA ASN A 1031 -47.00 -74.75 34.42
C ASN A 1031 -46.29 -74.95 33.08
N ALA A 1032 -46.02 -76.20 32.65
CA ALA A 1032 -45.44 -76.43 31.34
C ALA A 1032 -46.42 -76.07 30.22
N LYS A 1033 -45.93 -75.33 29.22
CA LYS A 1033 -46.70 -74.84 28.08
C LYS A 1033 -46.27 -75.56 26.81
N VAL A 1034 -47.22 -76.21 26.12
CA VAL A 1034 -46.96 -76.97 24.89
C VAL A 1034 -47.36 -76.16 23.65
N ILE A 1035 -46.37 -75.82 22.83
CA ILE A 1035 -46.51 -75.03 21.61
C ILE A 1035 -46.45 -75.96 20.40
N THR A 1036 -47.60 -76.41 19.90
CA THR A 1036 -47.70 -77.46 18.86
C THR A 1036 -47.51 -76.97 17.43
N ASN A 1037 -47.57 -75.65 17.20
CA ASN A 1037 -47.41 -75.03 15.88
C ASN A 1037 -46.08 -74.26 15.75
N ILE A 1038 -45.10 -74.54 16.62
CA ILE A 1038 -43.83 -73.80 16.67
C ILE A 1038 -43.06 -73.87 15.35
N GLY A 1039 -43.15 -74.98 14.62
CA GLY A 1039 -42.60 -75.15 13.27
C GLY A 1039 -43.17 -74.15 12.25
N THR A 1040 -44.48 -73.87 12.33
CA THR A 1040 -45.15 -72.89 11.46
C THR A 1040 -44.73 -71.46 11.80
N LEU A 1041 -44.62 -71.14 13.09
CA LEU A 1041 -44.15 -69.82 13.56
C LEU A 1041 -42.69 -69.59 13.14
N LEU A 1042 -41.83 -70.60 13.27
CA LEU A 1042 -40.44 -70.56 12.84
C LEU A 1042 -40.28 -70.52 11.31
N HIS A 1043 -41.23 -71.04 10.53
CA HIS A 1043 -41.07 -71.18 9.08
C HIS A 1043 -40.78 -69.85 8.37
N VAL A 1044 -41.47 -68.78 8.73
CA VAL A 1044 -41.28 -67.44 8.13
C VAL A 1044 -39.83 -66.99 8.34
N ILE A 1045 -39.41 -66.87 9.61
CA ILE A 1045 -38.09 -66.36 9.99
C ILE A 1045 -36.96 -67.29 9.54
N HIS A 1046 -37.13 -68.61 9.59
CA HIS A 1046 -36.15 -69.57 9.07
C HIS A 1046 -36.03 -69.49 7.53
N SER A 1047 -37.13 -69.21 6.82
CA SER A 1047 -37.09 -69.02 5.36
C SER A 1047 -36.36 -67.74 4.95
N ASP A 1048 -36.54 -66.66 5.71
CA ASP A 1048 -35.84 -65.40 5.47
C ASP A 1048 -34.37 -65.50 5.91
N TYR A 1049 -34.06 -66.14 7.04
CA TYR A 1049 -32.70 -66.44 7.47
C TYR A 1049 -31.93 -67.24 6.39
N LYS A 1050 -32.59 -68.21 5.74
CA LYS A 1050 -32.01 -68.94 4.59
C LYS A 1050 -31.71 -68.04 3.39
N LYS A 1051 -32.58 -67.08 3.06
CA LYS A 1051 -32.34 -66.10 1.97
C LYS A 1051 -31.21 -65.12 2.33
N ILE A 1052 -31.17 -64.68 3.59
CA ILE A 1052 -30.21 -63.67 4.08
C ILE A 1052 -28.80 -64.22 4.33
N LYS A 1053 -28.58 -65.54 4.22
CA LYS A 1053 -27.23 -66.11 4.10
C LYS A 1053 -26.48 -65.64 2.83
N PHE A 1054 -27.16 -64.99 1.87
CA PHE A 1054 -26.54 -64.41 0.66
C PHE A 1054 -26.47 -62.88 0.61
N GLN A 1055 -27.37 -62.13 1.27
CA GLN A 1055 -27.31 -60.65 1.37
C GLN A 1055 -27.87 -60.18 2.72
N LYS A 1056 -27.13 -59.33 3.44
CA LYS A 1056 -27.44 -58.87 4.82
C LYS A 1056 -27.89 -57.42 4.86
N GLU A 1057 -29.13 -57.18 5.32
CA GLU A 1057 -29.50 -55.99 6.13
C GLU A 1057 -30.95 -56.03 6.70
N GLY A 1058 -31.84 -56.90 6.20
CA GLY A 1058 -33.29 -56.77 6.45
C GLY A 1058 -33.97 -57.53 7.61
N LEU A 1059 -33.27 -58.20 8.54
CA LEU A 1059 -33.91 -59.22 9.42
C LEU A 1059 -33.92 -59.00 10.96
N PHE A 1060 -33.39 -57.90 11.48
CA PHE A 1060 -33.28 -57.74 12.95
C PHE A 1060 -34.59 -57.34 13.66
N GLN A 1061 -35.67 -57.08 12.92
CA GLN A 1061 -37.01 -56.88 13.48
C GLN A 1061 -37.76 -58.21 13.47
N GLY A 1062 -37.80 -58.88 14.62
CA GLY A 1062 -38.50 -60.16 14.79
C GLY A 1062 -39.99 -60.07 14.47
N GLN A 1063 -40.57 -61.15 13.93
CA GLN A 1063 -41.99 -61.24 13.60
C GLN A 1063 -42.69 -62.21 14.54
N ASN A 1064 -43.90 -61.84 15.00
CA ASN A 1064 -44.78 -62.67 15.82
C ASN A 1064 -44.12 -63.28 17.07
N GLY A 1065 -43.27 -62.52 17.76
CA GLY A 1065 -42.60 -62.92 19.01
C GLY A 1065 -41.36 -63.81 18.85
N ILE A 1066 -40.94 -64.13 17.62
CA ILE A 1066 -39.68 -64.85 17.37
C ILE A 1066 -38.66 -63.89 16.78
N SER A 1067 -37.40 -63.99 17.22
CA SER A 1067 -36.26 -63.27 16.63
C SER A 1067 -35.03 -64.16 16.50
N VAL A 1068 -34.05 -63.75 15.70
CA VAL A 1068 -32.75 -64.44 15.58
C VAL A 1068 -31.69 -63.63 16.30
N GLU A 1069 -30.96 -64.27 17.21
CA GLU A 1069 -29.89 -63.68 17.98
C GLU A 1069 -28.59 -64.44 17.68
N ILE A 1070 -27.54 -63.69 17.32
CA ILE A 1070 -26.26 -64.25 16.86
C ILE A 1070 -25.18 -63.88 17.87
N GLU A 1071 -24.91 -64.78 18.81
CA GLU A 1071 -23.83 -64.68 19.78
C GLU A 1071 -22.68 -65.60 19.38
N GLU A 1072 -21.46 -65.06 19.33
CA GLU A 1072 -20.20 -65.82 19.24
C GLU A 1072 -20.20 -66.96 18.20
N GLN A 1073 -20.64 -66.63 16.97
CA GLN A 1073 -20.74 -67.55 15.83
C GLN A 1073 -21.82 -68.66 15.95
N SER A 1074 -22.61 -68.70 17.02
CA SER A 1074 -23.76 -69.58 17.17
C SER A 1074 -25.08 -68.84 16.90
N VAL A 1075 -25.92 -69.39 16.02
CA VAL A 1075 -27.25 -68.82 15.72
C VAL A 1075 -28.29 -69.44 16.64
N LYS A 1076 -28.94 -68.60 17.46
CA LYS A 1076 -30.04 -68.99 18.35
C LYS A 1076 -31.33 -68.30 17.90
N PHE A 1077 -32.40 -69.07 17.83
CA PHE A 1077 -33.75 -68.55 17.61
C PHE A 1077 -34.35 -68.26 18.98
N LYS A 1078 -34.58 -66.99 19.27
CA LYS A 1078 -35.19 -66.49 20.50
C LYS A 1078 -36.70 -66.54 20.35
N ILE A 1079 -37.36 -67.19 21.29
CA ILE A 1079 -38.81 -67.37 21.34
C ILE A 1079 -39.27 -66.63 22.58
N ASP A 1080 -40.01 -65.54 22.36
CA ASP A 1080 -40.51 -64.69 23.43
C ASP A 1080 -41.69 -65.34 24.17
N SER A 1081 -41.81 -65.05 25.47
CA SER A 1081 -42.85 -65.61 26.33
C SER A 1081 -44.27 -65.26 25.90
N SER A 1082 -44.44 -64.17 25.15
CA SER A 1082 -45.70 -63.81 24.51
C SER A 1082 -46.29 -64.90 23.60
N ILE A 1083 -45.50 -65.86 23.08
CA ILE A 1083 -46.09 -66.94 22.26
C ILE A 1083 -46.67 -68.08 23.12
N TRP A 1084 -46.04 -68.45 24.24
CA TRP A 1084 -46.57 -69.50 25.13
C TRP A 1084 -47.55 -68.99 26.19
N ASN A 1085 -47.64 -67.67 26.35
CA ASN A 1085 -48.69 -66.99 27.09
C ASN A 1085 -49.93 -66.66 26.21
N ASN A 1086 -49.96 -67.10 24.96
CA ASN A 1086 -51.04 -66.86 23.99
C ASN A 1086 -52.15 -67.93 24.06
N ILE A 1087 -53.33 -67.63 23.49
CA ILE A 1087 -54.58 -68.40 23.64
C ILE A 1087 -54.53 -69.82 23.01
N ASN A 1088 -53.63 -70.07 22.06
CA ASN A 1088 -53.58 -71.34 21.29
C ASN A 1088 -52.60 -72.39 21.86
N VAL A 1089 -52.30 -72.33 23.16
CA VAL A 1089 -51.30 -73.17 23.83
C VAL A 1089 -51.98 -74.26 24.66
N LEU A 1090 -51.49 -75.49 24.59
CA LEU A 1090 -52.07 -76.62 25.32
C LEU A 1090 -51.29 -76.90 26.62
N SER A 1091 -51.97 -77.44 27.63
CA SER A 1091 -51.28 -78.14 28.72
C SER A 1091 -50.69 -79.46 28.20
N ILE A 1092 -49.77 -80.10 28.93
CA ILE A 1092 -49.29 -81.44 28.55
C ILE A 1092 -50.45 -82.44 28.54
N GLU A 1093 -51.41 -82.32 29.48
CA GLU A 1093 -52.60 -83.18 29.55
C GLU A 1093 -53.49 -83.01 28.32
N ASP A 1094 -53.83 -81.78 27.93
CA ASP A 1094 -54.63 -81.50 26.75
C ASP A 1094 -53.93 -81.90 25.45
N PHE A 1095 -52.60 -81.67 25.36
CA PHE A 1095 -51.81 -82.10 24.22
C PHE A 1095 -51.80 -83.62 24.06
N VAL A 1096 -51.61 -84.34 25.16
CA VAL A 1096 -51.65 -85.80 25.20
C VAL A 1096 -53.04 -86.31 24.81
N LEU A 1097 -54.10 -85.84 25.50
CA LEU A 1097 -55.46 -86.31 25.28
C LEU A 1097 -55.96 -86.00 23.86
N LYS A 1098 -55.64 -84.82 23.31
CA LYS A 1098 -56.10 -84.40 21.98
C LYS A 1098 -55.44 -85.18 20.82
N ASN A 1099 -54.19 -85.61 20.98
CA ASN A 1099 -53.42 -86.18 19.87
C ASN A 1099 -53.15 -87.69 20.00
N PHE A 1100 -53.39 -88.30 21.17
CA PHE A 1100 -53.04 -89.70 21.46
C PHE A 1100 -54.15 -90.46 22.24
N THR A 1101 -55.43 -90.16 22.02
CA THR A 1101 -56.52 -90.98 22.59
C THR A 1101 -57.41 -91.63 21.54
N TYR A 1102 -57.41 -92.97 21.57
CA TYR A 1102 -58.49 -93.81 21.06
C TYR A 1102 -59.20 -94.47 22.24
N ARG A 1103 -60.53 -94.35 22.33
CA ARG A 1103 -61.31 -95.10 23.33
C ARG A 1103 -61.44 -96.55 22.90
N VAL A 1104 -61.17 -97.47 23.81
CA VAL A 1104 -61.68 -98.84 23.73
C VAL A 1104 -63.18 -98.78 24.04
N GLU A 1105 -64.03 -98.98 23.03
CA GLU A 1105 -65.40 -99.46 23.28
C GLU A 1105 -65.33 -100.95 23.70
N PRO A 1106 -66.20 -101.39 24.63
CA PRO A 1106 -66.05 -102.67 25.35
C PRO A 1106 -66.36 -103.93 24.52
#